data_AF-A0A1Q9C4D5-F1
#
_entry.id   AF-A0A1Q9C4D5-F1
#
_cell.length_a   1.000
_cell.length_b   1.000
_cell.length_c   1.000
_cell.angle_alpha   90.00
_cell.angle_beta   90.00
_cell.angle_gamma   90.00
#
_symmetry.space_group_name_H-M   'P 1'
#
loop_
_entity.id
_entity.type
_entity.pdbx_description
1 polymer ?
#
loop_
_entity_poly.entity_id
_entity_poly.type
_entity_poly.pdbx_seq_one_letter_code
_entity_poly.pdbx_strand_id
1 'polypeptide(L)'
;MPPRSGAGTSPGTTEDTQLPDDEAKATSGSRQQASWYPLRGDSASPVPGLKGHGDVILLSFFDGIGSSLMALQSLGLRIRATLEWEVDPAALAVSANAGRCLRMKRGDITKDQPAQVAKILSDLLQETESTVLVTAAPPCADYSAANNSAQGREGASGSLFVTFVQFLRDVEAALGRRLPLLVENVLMQSGTDTEWFGQQLQAEPIVADAAAFGMISRPRTWWSRIDWSRTTQHPYRPDAALKWDKCQGLRRLQLQVQKDEPSSFDMPGLSFHDSIRNKSRMLLCLTTPAPTSEGRPPPKRMKGKLSSAARQRWLSGHRQYAPWVYEDHALVFEKSGDGQLLPAELKEQLHHFPSGVTRCSSVTPKDRHRLLGNSWHLGVARFMIALVLLNNFTPSSACSVQGLSAYMEEARSRDIPVAGHLTATAAAAVKPAHDMWAQWYHSLEMSHPLLCRPRLEPAVEKTMKAIATLGPEVVQRRADILSAIRALRSEMQSETSSWYRQLPPHVARAYLLEDNQVVQIPLLMRLLRGCGYPDCDNLERDLNQGFPLIGQLRRSPGWHARTDDWYDHPISEETFAALNQQHIRQRARTPRADPEWQCMLSEVLKEKAEGRIEGPFRAHDSWGFNAVDAGEADLPGELLDMPAGPAYAAFAFSVVQEGSDGRKKVRRCEDYRRSHHNSTISAADKPPHDSVESYVRVLLAWAFLGIVAQVWCQDLMAAYRQYPVLAVAHAFMILQLPRGSDQATSLNQGLRGAIHCLLALLARAQPRRIPVGMGAQFTSVVYADAFFRMGEQTWKVGHAKVRHWSRRPVTQLENGWGFLVHTASGTTAGHGQAPPEVIAKFSSRKAYIFFLEVNAQLLALLANRSSVGAFWVGFIDNTAGRSALSKGFTSDASINNLLCFFWSLCAELKWFAHFEWVASHLNISDPVSRGDVSVTQPLGARMLSGVPDAYWQMLLRIADDMQYASGEAVQDALRLVFHYS
;
A
#
# COMPACT_ATOMS: atom_id res chain seq x y z
N MET A 1 -63.70 -72.91 12.95
CA MET A 1 -64.53 -71.70 13.16
C MET A 1 -64.94 -71.63 14.63
N PRO A 2 -65.02 -70.45 15.26
CA PRO A 2 -64.10 -69.30 15.31
C PRO A 2 -63.60 -69.05 16.76
N PRO A 3 -62.59 -68.19 17.00
CA PRO A 3 -62.88 -66.91 17.67
C PRO A 3 -61.91 -65.73 17.36
N ARG A 4 -62.25 -64.56 17.90
CA ARG A 4 -61.52 -63.28 17.94
C ARG A 4 -60.60 -63.15 19.18
N SER A 5 -59.56 -62.31 19.01
CA SER A 5 -58.86 -61.41 19.96
C SER A 5 -57.98 -61.95 21.11
N GLY A 6 -56.74 -61.41 21.22
CA GLY A 6 -56.01 -61.27 22.50
C GLY A 6 -54.47 -61.29 22.47
N ALA A 7 -53.85 -60.10 22.49
CA ALA A 7 -52.55 -59.64 23.03
C ALA A 7 -51.35 -60.59 23.40
N GLY A 8 -50.13 -60.16 23.02
CA GLY A 8 -49.04 -59.85 23.97
C GLY A 8 -47.76 -60.70 24.04
N THR A 9 -46.62 -60.03 23.77
CA THR A 9 -45.22 -60.21 24.29
C THR A 9 -44.20 -61.15 23.60
N SER A 10 -43.05 -60.55 23.25
CA SER A 10 -41.74 -61.08 22.75
C SER A 10 -40.92 -61.79 23.87
N PRO A 11 -39.63 -62.24 23.70
CA PRO A 11 -38.68 -62.18 22.54
C PRO A 11 -37.81 -63.46 22.28
N GLY A 12 -36.97 -63.46 21.22
CA GLY A 12 -35.69 -64.20 21.18
C GLY A 12 -35.18 -64.77 19.84
N THR A 13 -33.97 -64.31 19.44
CA THR A 13 -32.80 -65.04 18.82
C THR A 13 -32.92 -65.68 17.41
N THR A 14 -32.22 -65.14 16.38
CA THR A 14 -30.86 -65.48 15.81
C THR A 14 -30.93 -66.46 14.63
N GLU A 15 -30.32 -66.13 13.48
CA GLU A 15 -29.47 -67.08 12.73
C GLU A 15 -28.70 -66.45 11.54
N ASP A 16 -27.48 -66.98 11.38
CA ASP A 16 -26.43 -66.76 10.38
C ASP A 16 -26.68 -67.43 9.02
N THR A 17 -25.96 -66.98 7.98
CA THR A 17 -25.23 -67.74 6.90
C THR A 17 -24.96 -66.80 5.71
N GLN A 18 -23.90 -66.86 4.88
CA GLN A 18 -22.59 -67.53 4.79
C GLN A 18 -21.84 -66.86 3.59
N LEU A 19 -20.50 -66.87 3.61
CA LEU A 19 -19.58 -66.42 2.52
C LEU A 19 -19.28 -67.55 1.51
N PRO A 20 -18.70 -67.21 0.34
CA PRO A 20 -17.40 -67.80 0.01
C PRO A 20 -16.37 -66.83 -0.62
N ASP A 21 -15.09 -67.21 -0.47
CA ASP A 21 -13.87 -66.57 -0.97
C ASP A 21 -13.60 -66.82 -2.46
N ASP A 22 -12.93 -65.88 -3.13
CA ASP A 22 -12.00 -66.18 -4.25
C ASP A 22 -10.93 -65.08 -4.42
N GLU A 23 -9.68 -65.51 -4.56
CA GLU A 23 -8.45 -64.71 -4.65
C GLU A 23 -8.33 -63.93 -5.98
N ALA A 24 -7.97 -62.65 -5.93
CA ALA A 24 -7.68 -61.82 -7.12
C ALA A 24 -6.22 -61.37 -7.18
N LYS A 25 -5.56 -61.78 -8.27
CA LYS A 25 -4.21 -61.38 -8.72
C LYS A 25 -4.03 -59.87 -8.81
N ALA A 26 -2.90 -59.41 -8.27
CA ALA A 26 -2.42 -58.04 -8.35
C ALA A 26 -2.05 -57.64 -9.80
N THR A 27 -2.72 -56.62 -10.32
CA THR A 27 -2.23 -55.77 -11.42
C THR A 27 -2.10 -54.34 -10.92
N SER A 28 -0.89 -53.81 -11.06
CA SER A 28 -0.48 -52.46 -10.71
C SER A 28 -1.28 -51.40 -11.48
N GLY A 29 -2.33 -50.88 -10.86
CA GLY A 29 -3.06 -49.68 -11.28
C GLY A 29 -2.94 -48.60 -10.22
N SER A 30 -2.44 -47.43 -10.60
CA SER A 30 -2.35 -46.23 -9.76
C SER A 30 -3.69 -45.93 -9.08
N ARG A 31 -3.77 -46.08 -7.75
CA ARG A 31 -4.90 -45.61 -6.94
C ARG A 31 -4.98 -44.08 -7.05
N GLN A 32 -5.86 -43.57 -7.92
CA GLN A 32 -6.36 -42.21 -7.83
C GLN A 32 -7.15 -42.07 -6.52
N GLN A 33 -6.61 -41.33 -5.56
CA GLN A 33 -7.36 -40.84 -4.39
C GLN A 33 -8.47 -39.90 -4.89
N ALA A 34 -9.71 -40.36 -4.90
CA ALA A 34 -10.87 -39.48 -5.07
C ALA A 34 -10.92 -38.49 -3.87
N SER A 35 -10.94 -37.18 -4.14
CA SER A 35 -10.91 -36.16 -3.09
C SER A 35 -12.27 -36.07 -2.38
N TRP A 36 -12.26 -36.12 -1.05
CA TRP A 36 -13.45 -36.12 -0.19
C TRP A 36 -14.08 -34.72 0.02
N TYR A 37 -13.73 -33.72 -0.81
CA TYR A 37 -14.21 -32.34 -0.68
C TYR A 37 -14.76 -31.82 -2.01
N PRO A 38 -16.09 -31.61 -2.16
CA PRO A 38 -16.65 -30.95 -3.34
C PRO A 38 -16.35 -29.45 -3.30
N LEU A 39 -15.11 -29.09 -3.65
CA LEU A 39 -14.68 -27.70 -3.84
C LEU A 39 -15.11 -27.22 -5.21
N ARG A 40 -15.25 -25.90 -5.37
CA ARG A 40 -15.78 -25.25 -6.59
C ARG A 40 -14.74 -24.31 -7.20
N GLY A 41 -14.77 -24.19 -8.52
CA GLY A 41 -13.84 -23.38 -9.30
C GLY A 41 -12.37 -23.69 -9.00
N ASP A 42 -11.52 -22.66 -8.92
CA ASP A 42 -10.09 -22.79 -8.60
C ASP A 42 -9.83 -23.42 -7.22
N SER A 43 -10.83 -23.47 -6.32
CA SER A 43 -10.65 -24.14 -5.03
C SER A 43 -10.52 -25.66 -5.16
N ALA A 44 -10.95 -26.25 -6.28
CA ALA A 44 -10.78 -27.67 -6.57
C ALA A 44 -9.44 -28.00 -7.25
N SER A 45 -8.80 -27.01 -7.88
CA SER A 45 -7.57 -27.21 -8.65
C SER A 45 -6.35 -27.40 -7.73
N PRO A 46 -5.43 -28.33 -8.04
CA PRO A 46 -4.16 -28.43 -7.31
C PRO A 46 -3.32 -27.16 -7.53
N VAL A 47 -2.51 -26.81 -6.53
CA VAL A 47 -1.54 -25.69 -6.62
C VAL A 47 -0.20 -26.27 -7.06
N PRO A 48 0.29 -26.00 -8.28
CA PRO A 48 1.48 -26.67 -8.82
C PRO A 48 2.73 -26.56 -7.93
N GLY A 49 2.98 -25.37 -7.38
CA GLY A 49 4.17 -25.11 -6.55
C GLY A 49 4.15 -25.74 -5.16
N LEU A 50 3.03 -26.33 -4.72
CA LEU A 50 2.92 -27.02 -3.44
C LEU A 50 3.08 -28.54 -3.55
N LYS A 51 3.27 -29.06 -4.77
CA LYS A 51 3.51 -30.48 -4.99
C LYS A 51 4.83 -30.89 -4.32
N GLY A 52 4.74 -31.72 -3.28
CA GLY A 52 5.92 -32.18 -2.54
C GLY A 52 6.45 -31.19 -1.50
N HIS A 53 5.65 -30.22 -1.04
CA HIS A 53 6.03 -29.19 -0.05
C HIS A 53 6.54 -29.77 1.29
N GLY A 54 6.15 -30.99 1.64
CA GLY A 54 6.48 -31.63 2.92
C GLY A 54 5.33 -31.56 3.92
N ASP A 55 5.61 -31.97 5.16
CA ASP A 55 4.62 -32.04 6.23
C ASP A 55 4.39 -30.66 6.86
N VAL A 56 3.13 -30.39 7.25
CA VAL A 56 2.71 -29.14 7.90
C VAL A 56 2.25 -29.40 9.33
N ILE A 57 2.68 -28.56 10.26
CA ILE A 57 2.13 -28.43 11.62
C ILE A 57 1.32 -27.14 11.66
N LEU A 58 0.05 -27.20 12.05
CA LEU A 58 -0.85 -26.05 12.09
C LEU A 58 -1.06 -25.57 13.53
N LEU A 59 -0.82 -24.28 13.79
CA LEU A 59 -1.34 -23.60 14.98
C LEU A 59 -2.57 -22.79 14.55
N SER A 60 -3.76 -23.20 14.99
CA SER A 60 -5.02 -22.56 14.63
C SER A 60 -5.64 -21.86 15.83
N PHE A 61 -5.54 -20.53 15.86
CA PHE A 61 -6.09 -19.70 16.93
C PHE A 61 -7.47 -19.17 16.56
N PHE A 62 -8.44 -19.27 17.47
CA PHE A 62 -9.84 -18.97 17.18
C PHE A 62 -10.34 -19.80 15.98
N ASP A 63 -10.11 -21.12 16.06
CA ASP A 63 -10.23 -22.07 14.93
C ASP A 63 -11.64 -22.11 14.30
N GLY A 64 -12.68 -21.83 15.10
CA GLY A 64 -14.06 -21.91 14.67
C GLY A 64 -14.41 -23.31 14.18
N ILE A 65 -14.86 -23.40 12.92
CA ILE A 65 -15.26 -24.68 12.30
C ILE A 65 -14.09 -25.43 11.65
N GLY A 66 -12.83 -25.04 11.89
CA GLY A 66 -11.66 -25.69 11.31
C GLY A 66 -11.38 -25.29 9.86
N SER A 67 -11.66 -24.04 9.49
CA SER A 67 -11.52 -23.58 8.09
C SER A 67 -10.08 -23.69 7.58
N SER A 68 -9.08 -23.37 8.41
CA SER A 68 -7.66 -23.49 8.07
C SER A 68 -7.23 -24.94 7.83
N LEU A 69 -7.68 -25.85 8.69
CA LEU A 69 -7.43 -27.29 8.55
C LEU A 69 -8.01 -27.80 7.23
N MET A 70 -9.28 -27.51 6.95
CA MET A 70 -9.92 -27.91 5.69
C MET A 70 -9.23 -27.29 4.47
N ALA A 71 -8.76 -26.05 4.55
CA ALA A 71 -8.01 -25.40 3.48
C ALA A 71 -6.68 -26.13 3.20
N LEU A 72 -5.89 -26.46 4.23
CA LEU A 72 -4.65 -27.23 4.07
C LEU A 72 -4.89 -28.62 3.50
N GLN A 73 -5.89 -29.34 4.00
CA GLN A 73 -6.23 -30.67 3.49
C GLN A 73 -6.65 -30.60 2.02
N SER A 74 -7.43 -29.58 1.68
CA SER A 74 -7.85 -29.37 0.32
C SER A 74 -6.67 -29.13 -0.61
N LEU A 75 -5.58 -28.49 -0.15
CA LEU A 75 -4.37 -28.25 -0.94
C LEU A 75 -3.55 -29.54 -1.20
N GLY A 76 -3.98 -30.68 -0.64
CA GLY A 76 -3.29 -31.96 -0.78
C GLY A 76 -2.04 -32.08 0.10
N LEU A 77 -1.91 -31.23 1.11
CA LEU A 77 -0.77 -31.22 2.03
C LEU A 77 -0.97 -32.25 3.15
N ARG A 78 0.11 -32.90 3.56
CA ARG A 78 0.10 -33.79 4.73
C ARG A 78 0.21 -32.95 5.99
N ILE A 79 -0.80 -33.06 6.85
CA ILE A 79 -0.86 -32.32 8.12
C ILE A 79 -0.48 -33.29 9.22
N ARG A 80 0.67 -33.06 9.86
CA ARG A 80 1.21 -33.96 10.88
C ARG A 80 0.52 -33.74 12.22
N ALA A 81 0.43 -32.49 12.65
CA ALA A 81 -0.20 -32.12 13.91
C ALA A 81 -0.93 -30.78 13.82
N THR A 82 -1.97 -30.61 14.63
CA THR A 82 -2.64 -29.32 14.86
C THR A 82 -2.68 -28.99 16.35
N LEU A 83 -2.41 -27.73 16.68
CA LEU A 83 -2.70 -27.14 17.99
C LEU A 83 -3.81 -26.11 17.80
N GLU A 84 -4.91 -26.28 18.52
CA GLU A 84 -6.17 -25.58 18.22
C GLU A 84 -6.74 -24.88 19.45
N TRP A 85 -6.92 -23.56 19.37
CA TRP A 85 -7.55 -22.73 20.40
C TRP A 85 -8.97 -22.36 19.97
N GLU A 86 -9.95 -23.01 20.57
CA GLU A 86 -11.38 -22.77 20.38
C GLU A 86 -12.14 -23.15 21.66
N VAL A 87 -13.15 -22.37 22.01
CA VAL A 87 -13.93 -22.52 23.26
C VAL A 87 -15.42 -22.74 23.00
N ASP A 88 -15.93 -22.44 21.80
CA ASP A 88 -17.33 -22.63 21.43
C ASP A 88 -17.65 -24.12 21.24
N PRO A 89 -18.55 -24.72 22.04
CA PRO A 89 -18.86 -26.14 21.95
C PRO A 89 -19.43 -26.58 20.59
N ALA A 90 -20.20 -25.72 19.93
CA ALA A 90 -20.77 -26.03 18.62
C ALA A 90 -19.68 -25.99 17.54
N ALA A 91 -18.76 -25.03 17.62
CA ALA A 91 -17.60 -24.95 16.73
C ALA A 91 -16.67 -26.17 16.90
N LEU A 92 -16.40 -26.57 18.14
CA LEU A 92 -15.64 -27.78 18.48
C LEU A 92 -16.31 -29.05 17.93
N ALA A 93 -17.64 -29.17 18.05
CA ALA A 93 -18.38 -30.31 17.53
C ALA A 93 -18.31 -30.41 15.99
N VAL A 94 -18.42 -29.28 15.27
CA VAL A 94 -18.24 -29.26 13.82
C VAL A 94 -16.80 -29.57 13.43
N SER A 95 -15.82 -28.89 14.05
CA SER A 95 -14.41 -29.05 13.72
C SER A 95 -13.89 -30.46 14.03
N ALA A 96 -14.45 -31.19 15.00
CA ALA A 96 -14.08 -32.57 15.32
C ALA A 96 -14.25 -33.53 14.13
N ASN A 97 -15.18 -33.23 13.22
CA ASN A 97 -15.41 -34.00 12.00
C ASN A 97 -14.41 -33.65 10.86
N ALA A 98 -13.54 -32.66 11.07
CA ALA A 98 -12.55 -32.23 10.10
C ALA A 98 -11.22 -32.99 10.27
N GLY A 99 -10.80 -33.66 9.19
CA GLY A 99 -9.46 -34.23 8.99
C GLY A 99 -9.03 -35.42 9.83
N ARG A 100 -7.93 -36.05 9.41
CA ARG A 100 -7.28 -37.18 10.09
C ARG A 100 -5.81 -36.83 10.34
N CYS A 101 -5.51 -36.25 11.50
CA CYS A 101 -4.17 -35.90 11.95
C CYS A 101 -4.10 -35.91 13.49
N LEU A 102 -2.91 -35.75 14.06
CA LEU A 102 -2.76 -35.57 15.52
C LEU A 102 -3.31 -34.19 15.90
N ARG A 103 -4.36 -34.14 16.73
CA ARG A 103 -5.02 -32.87 17.11
C ARG A 103 -4.90 -32.62 18.60
N MET A 104 -4.38 -31.45 18.95
CA MET A 104 -4.20 -31.00 20.33
C MET A 104 -5.13 -29.82 20.59
N LYS A 105 -6.24 -30.08 21.29
CA LYS A 105 -7.18 -29.04 21.72
C LYS A 105 -6.57 -28.28 22.90
N ARG A 106 -6.27 -27.00 22.71
CA ARG A 106 -5.62 -26.13 23.71
C ARG A 106 -6.64 -25.31 24.52
N GLY A 107 -7.83 -25.09 23.98
CA GLY A 107 -8.91 -24.38 24.67
C GLY A 107 -8.73 -22.87 24.67
N ASP A 108 -8.97 -22.23 25.82
CA ASP A 108 -8.90 -20.78 25.99
C ASP A 108 -7.44 -20.28 25.97
N ILE A 109 -7.10 -19.47 24.97
CA ILE A 109 -5.76 -18.90 24.78
C ILE A 109 -5.27 -18.10 26.00
N THR A 110 -6.18 -17.47 26.75
CA THR A 110 -5.82 -16.65 27.93
C THR A 110 -5.28 -17.48 29.10
N LYS A 111 -5.49 -18.80 29.06
CA LYS A 111 -5.08 -19.75 30.11
C LYS A 111 -3.91 -20.64 29.70
N ASP A 112 -3.51 -20.59 28.43
CA ASP A 112 -2.42 -21.40 27.90
C ASP A 112 -1.05 -20.74 28.16
N GLN A 113 0.03 -21.50 28.04
CA GLN A 113 1.40 -21.07 28.33
C GLN A 113 2.26 -21.15 27.06
N PRO A 114 2.78 -20.00 26.55
CA PRO A 114 3.62 -19.97 25.35
C PRO A 114 4.82 -20.93 25.39
N ALA A 115 5.46 -21.05 26.55
CA ALA A 115 6.62 -21.94 26.74
C ALA A 115 6.29 -23.42 26.53
N GLN A 116 5.08 -23.87 26.91
CA GLN A 116 4.65 -25.25 26.69
C GLN A 116 4.41 -25.53 25.21
N VAL A 117 3.79 -24.57 24.50
CA VAL A 117 3.57 -24.66 23.06
C VAL A 117 4.90 -24.72 22.31
N ALA A 118 5.85 -23.86 22.68
CA ALA A 118 7.21 -23.86 22.11
C ALA A 118 7.93 -25.20 22.35
N LYS A 119 7.78 -25.80 23.54
CA LYS A 119 8.33 -27.14 23.83
C LYS A 119 7.71 -28.21 22.94
N ILE A 120 6.37 -28.28 22.86
CA ILE A 120 5.66 -29.23 21.99
C ILE A 120 6.12 -29.10 20.54
N LEU A 121 6.26 -27.88 20.04
CA LEU A 121 6.73 -27.63 18.68
C LEU A 121 8.19 -28.05 18.50
N SER A 122 9.05 -27.81 19.48
CA SER A 122 10.45 -28.23 19.43
C SER A 122 10.57 -29.76 19.36
N ASP A 123 9.81 -30.47 20.19
CA ASP A 123 9.78 -31.94 20.21
C ASP A 123 9.28 -32.50 18.85
N LEU A 124 8.19 -31.94 18.31
CA LEU A 124 7.67 -32.33 17.00
C LEU A 124 8.68 -32.05 15.88
N LEU A 125 9.31 -30.88 15.86
CA LEU A 125 10.28 -30.50 14.82
C LEU A 125 11.55 -31.36 14.89
N GLN A 126 12.00 -31.74 16.09
CA GLN A 126 13.16 -32.62 16.27
C GLN A 126 12.92 -34.03 15.72
N GLU A 127 11.70 -34.55 15.82
CA GLU A 127 11.33 -35.86 15.25
C GLU A 127 11.32 -35.83 13.71
N THR A 128 10.79 -34.76 13.11
CA THR A 128 10.74 -34.60 11.64
C THR A 128 10.57 -33.12 11.29
N GLU A 129 11.48 -32.59 10.48
CA GLU A 129 11.39 -31.23 9.96
C GLU A 129 10.06 -31.01 9.22
N SER A 130 9.29 -30.02 9.67
CA SER A 130 7.94 -29.74 9.17
C SER A 130 7.74 -28.22 9.09
N THR A 131 6.93 -27.75 8.13
CA THR A 131 6.55 -26.34 8.08
C THR A 131 5.53 -26.05 9.18
N VAL A 132 5.81 -25.09 10.05
CA VAL A 132 4.86 -24.66 11.10
C VAL A 132 4.08 -23.44 10.61
N LEU A 133 2.78 -23.59 10.33
CA LEU A 133 1.90 -22.50 9.89
C LEU A 133 1.03 -22.00 11.04
N VAL A 134 0.99 -20.69 11.24
CA VAL A 134 0.08 -20.03 12.18
C VAL A 134 -1.12 -19.45 11.43
N THR A 135 -2.33 -19.78 11.85
CA THR A 135 -3.56 -19.12 11.38
C THR A 135 -4.36 -18.57 12.54
N ALA A 136 -4.97 -17.39 12.39
CA ALA A 136 -5.84 -16.84 13.42
C ALA A 136 -7.05 -16.06 12.87
N ALA A 137 -8.21 -16.22 13.51
CA ALA A 137 -9.43 -15.47 13.21
C ALA A 137 -10.04 -14.82 14.48
N PRO A 138 -9.36 -13.82 15.08
CA PRO A 138 -9.83 -13.21 16.33
C PRO A 138 -11.25 -12.63 16.22
N PRO A 139 -12.05 -12.65 17.30
CA PRO A 139 -13.41 -12.11 17.29
C PRO A 139 -13.50 -10.67 16.76
N CYS A 140 -14.42 -10.44 15.83
CA CYS A 140 -14.49 -9.18 15.08
C CYS A 140 -15.54 -8.17 15.59
N ALA A 141 -16.28 -8.49 16.66
CA ALA A 141 -17.45 -7.70 17.08
C ALA A 141 -17.08 -6.26 17.46
N ASP A 142 -15.91 -6.07 18.09
CA ASP A 142 -15.39 -4.75 18.46
C ASP A 142 -14.63 -4.02 17.34
N TYR A 143 -14.50 -4.64 16.16
CA TYR A 143 -13.85 -4.03 14.98
C TYR A 143 -14.81 -3.77 13.81
N SER A 144 -16.03 -4.35 13.88
CA SER A 144 -16.98 -4.38 12.79
C SER A 144 -17.71 -3.06 12.60
N ALA A 145 -17.77 -2.59 11.36
CA ALA A 145 -18.52 -1.38 11.04
C ALA A 145 -20.04 -1.48 11.22
N ALA A 146 -20.56 -2.69 11.37
CA ALA A 146 -21.97 -2.95 11.67
C ALA A 146 -22.30 -2.78 13.17
N ASN A 147 -21.29 -2.70 14.04
CA ASN A 147 -21.46 -2.49 15.47
C ASN A 147 -21.18 -1.02 15.83
N ASN A 148 -22.21 -0.29 16.26
CA ASN A 148 -22.09 1.13 16.61
C ASN A 148 -21.48 1.36 18.00
N SER A 149 -21.31 0.31 18.82
CA SER A 149 -20.65 0.35 20.12
C SER A 149 -19.33 -0.41 20.11
N ALA A 150 -18.72 -0.57 18.93
CA ALA A 150 -17.42 -1.19 18.76
C ALA A 150 -16.34 -0.39 19.51
N GLN A 151 -15.63 -1.04 20.43
CA GLN A 151 -14.58 -0.41 21.27
C GLN A 151 -13.15 -0.72 20.79
N GLY A 152 -13.00 -1.30 19.59
CA GLY A 152 -11.70 -1.68 19.05
C GLY A 152 -10.94 -2.62 19.99
N ARG A 153 -9.65 -2.34 20.19
CA ARG A 153 -8.74 -3.16 21.04
C ARG A 153 -9.11 -3.20 22.52
N GLU A 154 -9.83 -2.22 23.03
CA GLU A 154 -10.23 -2.15 24.44
C GLU A 154 -11.55 -2.87 24.72
N GLY A 155 -12.27 -3.28 23.67
CA GLY A 155 -13.47 -4.08 23.81
C GLY A 155 -13.17 -5.48 24.35
N ALA A 156 -14.16 -6.05 25.04
CA ALA A 156 -14.03 -7.37 25.64
C ALA A 156 -13.67 -8.46 24.62
N SER A 157 -14.18 -8.36 23.37
CA SER A 157 -13.83 -9.31 22.29
C SER A 157 -12.59 -8.87 21.52
N GLY A 158 -12.36 -7.57 21.37
CA GLY A 158 -11.18 -7.03 20.67
C GLY A 158 -9.86 -7.29 21.39
N SER A 159 -9.86 -7.25 22.73
CA SER A 159 -8.67 -7.54 23.54
C SER A 159 -8.08 -8.93 23.31
N LEU A 160 -8.89 -9.90 22.87
CA LEU A 160 -8.41 -11.25 22.51
C LEU A 160 -7.44 -11.25 21.33
N PHE A 161 -7.58 -10.31 20.38
CA PHE A 161 -6.60 -10.16 19.32
C PHE A 161 -5.25 -9.66 19.89
N VAL A 162 -5.28 -8.72 20.83
CA VAL A 162 -4.07 -8.27 21.54
C VAL A 162 -3.40 -9.44 22.30
N THR A 163 -4.19 -10.26 22.99
CA THR A 163 -3.68 -11.45 23.69
C THR A 163 -3.01 -12.43 22.74
N PHE A 164 -3.63 -12.74 21.60
CA PHE A 164 -3.03 -13.62 20.57
C PHE A 164 -1.68 -13.08 20.07
N VAL A 165 -1.60 -11.78 19.79
CA VAL A 165 -0.37 -11.15 19.31
C VAL A 165 0.76 -11.32 20.33
N GLN A 166 0.49 -11.07 21.61
CA GLN A 166 1.48 -11.24 22.68
C GLN A 166 1.87 -12.72 22.83
N PHE A 167 0.88 -13.61 22.87
CA PHE A 167 1.09 -15.06 22.99
C PHE A 167 1.99 -15.60 21.87
N LEU A 168 1.70 -15.25 20.62
CA LEU A 168 2.50 -15.69 19.47
C LEU A 168 3.95 -15.17 19.54
N ARG A 169 4.14 -13.90 19.95
CA ARG A 169 5.49 -13.35 20.11
C ARG A 169 6.31 -14.12 21.14
N ASP A 170 5.68 -14.53 22.23
CA ASP A 170 6.34 -15.29 23.29
C ASP A 170 6.66 -16.72 22.84
N VAL A 171 5.78 -17.36 22.06
CA VAL A 171 6.07 -18.66 21.41
C VAL A 171 7.26 -18.54 20.45
N GLU A 172 7.27 -17.54 19.57
CA GLU A 172 8.35 -17.33 18.59
C GLU A 172 9.69 -16.98 19.26
N ALA A 173 9.65 -16.19 20.33
CA ALA A 173 10.83 -15.87 21.13
C ALA A 173 11.41 -17.13 21.80
N ALA A 174 10.56 -17.97 22.39
CA ALA A 174 10.98 -19.23 23.00
C ALA A 174 11.53 -20.25 21.96
N LEU A 175 11.00 -20.25 20.74
CA LEU A 175 11.50 -21.09 19.64
C LEU A 175 12.75 -20.52 18.95
N GLY A 176 13.10 -19.26 19.19
CA GLY A 176 14.18 -18.58 18.49
C GLY A 176 13.95 -18.42 16.98
N ARG A 177 12.71 -18.60 16.49
CA ARG A 177 12.38 -18.48 15.06
C ARG A 177 11.01 -17.85 14.85
N ARG A 178 10.91 -17.08 13.76
CA ARG A 178 9.63 -16.55 13.26
C ARG A 178 8.90 -17.61 12.45
N LEU A 179 7.58 -17.64 12.57
CA LEU A 179 6.71 -18.59 11.89
C LEU A 179 5.92 -17.91 10.74
N PRO A 180 5.69 -18.61 9.62
CA PRO A 180 4.69 -18.21 8.63
C PRO A 180 3.33 -17.99 9.30
N LEU A 181 2.65 -16.88 8.99
CA LEU A 181 1.34 -16.58 9.57
C LEU A 181 0.33 -16.05 8.55
N LEU A 182 -0.94 -16.34 8.83
CA LEU A 182 -2.10 -15.76 8.17
C LEU A 182 -3.18 -15.41 9.22
N VAL A 183 -3.45 -14.13 9.38
CA VAL A 183 -4.47 -13.64 10.32
C VAL A 183 -5.55 -12.91 9.56
N GLU A 184 -6.81 -13.13 9.90
CA GLU A 184 -7.96 -12.51 9.21
C GLU A 184 -8.83 -11.74 10.21
N ASN A 185 -9.40 -10.63 9.74
CA ASN A 185 -10.45 -9.92 10.44
C ASN A 185 -11.34 -9.15 9.44
N VAL A 186 -12.45 -8.59 9.93
CA VAL A 186 -13.28 -7.66 9.14
C VAL A 186 -12.49 -6.44 8.68
N LEU A 187 -12.99 -5.74 7.65
CA LEU A 187 -12.49 -4.39 7.33
C LEU A 187 -12.69 -3.49 8.56
N MET A 188 -11.59 -3.24 9.29
CA MET A 188 -11.63 -2.49 10.53
C MET A 188 -12.02 -1.04 10.25
N GLN A 189 -12.87 -0.46 11.09
CA GLN A 189 -13.22 0.96 10.99
C GLN A 189 -12.02 1.87 11.27
N SER A 190 -11.17 1.45 12.19
CA SER A 190 -10.01 2.19 12.66
C SER A 190 -8.79 1.84 11.80
N GLY A 191 -8.32 2.81 11.03
CA GLY A 191 -7.04 2.71 10.31
C GLY A 191 -5.86 2.50 11.26
N THR A 192 -5.92 3.10 12.46
CA THR A 192 -4.86 2.98 13.47
C THR A 192 -4.78 1.59 14.10
N ASP A 193 -5.91 0.89 14.28
CA ASP A 193 -5.90 -0.50 14.75
C ASP A 193 -5.31 -1.44 13.69
N THR A 194 -5.68 -1.23 12.42
CA THR A 194 -5.14 -2.01 11.29
C THR A 194 -3.62 -1.90 11.22
N GLU A 195 -3.10 -0.67 11.35
CA GLU A 195 -1.66 -0.40 11.37
C GLU A 195 -0.98 -0.98 12.61
N TRP A 196 -1.61 -0.87 13.79
CA TRP A 196 -1.06 -1.42 15.03
C TRP A 196 -0.88 -2.93 14.96
N PHE A 197 -1.91 -3.67 14.51
CA PHE A 197 -1.81 -5.13 14.35
C PHE A 197 -0.76 -5.52 13.32
N GLY A 198 -0.67 -4.78 12.21
CA GLY A 198 0.39 -5.00 11.21
C GLY A 198 1.79 -4.84 11.80
N GLN A 199 1.99 -3.86 12.67
CA GLN A 199 3.26 -3.63 13.35
C GLN A 199 3.60 -4.74 14.35
N GLN A 200 2.65 -5.14 15.19
CA GLN A 200 2.92 -6.13 16.22
C GLN A 200 3.16 -7.53 15.65
N LEU A 201 2.43 -7.88 14.59
CA LEU A 201 2.60 -9.15 13.87
C LEU A 201 3.80 -9.12 12.90
N GLN A 202 4.32 -7.93 12.60
CA GLN A 202 5.29 -7.67 11.52
C GLN A 202 4.78 -8.21 10.17
N ALA A 203 3.51 -7.93 9.88
CA ALA A 203 2.77 -8.49 8.75
C ALA A 203 2.02 -7.38 8.00
N GLU A 204 2.04 -7.43 6.66
CA GLU A 204 1.34 -6.43 5.84
C GLU A 204 -0.16 -6.74 5.80
N PRO A 205 -1.05 -5.77 6.09
CA PRO A 205 -2.48 -5.91 5.88
C PRO A 205 -2.84 -5.73 4.40
N ILE A 206 -3.49 -6.73 3.83
CA ILE A 206 -4.13 -6.63 2.52
C ILE A 206 -5.62 -6.97 2.62
N VAL A 207 -6.40 -6.60 1.61
CA VAL A 207 -7.81 -6.99 1.51
C VAL A 207 -7.96 -8.12 0.49
N ALA A 208 -8.75 -9.13 0.82
CA ALA A 208 -9.24 -10.11 -0.16
C ALA A 208 -10.75 -10.29 0.03
N ASP A 209 -11.46 -10.45 -1.09
CA ASP A 209 -12.92 -10.52 -1.11
C ASP A 209 -13.38 -11.78 -1.86
N ALA A 210 -14.31 -12.53 -1.26
CA ALA A 210 -14.99 -13.65 -1.88
C ALA A 210 -15.76 -13.26 -3.17
N ALA A 211 -16.02 -11.97 -3.36
CA ALA A 211 -16.62 -11.42 -4.59
C ALA A 211 -15.86 -11.84 -5.86
N ALA A 212 -14.57 -12.20 -5.75
CA ALA A 212 -13.79 -12.73 -6.85
C ALA A 212 -14.38 -14.02 -7.46
N PHE A 213 -15.06 -14.86 -6.66
CA PHE A 213 -15.77 -16.05 -7.13
C PHE A 213 -17.15 -15.73 -7.76
N GLY A 214 -17.62 -14.49 -7.63
CA GLY A 214 -18.78 -13.97 -8.38
C GLY A 214 -20.15 -14.08 -7.69
N MET A 215 -20.30 -14.91 -6.66
CA MET A 215 -21.61 -15.17 -6.04
C MET A 215 -21.89 -14.37 -4.77
N ILE A 216 -20.89 -14.16 -3.91
CA ILE A 216 -21.05 -13.50 -2.62
C ILE A 216 -19.88 -12.56 -2.31
N SER A 217 -20.17 -11.36 -1.80
CA SER A 217 -19.13 -10.43 -1.32
C SER A 217 -18.88 -10.64 0.17
N ARG A 218 -17.61 -10.84 0.53
CA ARG A 218 -17.11 -10.97 1.90
C ARG A 218 -15.70 -10.35 1.95
N PRO A 219 -15.56 -9.02 1.90
CA PRO A 219 -14.26 -8.38 2.00
C PRO A 219 -13.73 -8.51 3.43
N ARG A 220 -12.46 -8.90 3.55
CA ARG A 220 -11.75 -9.10 4.82
C ARG A 220 -10.32 -8.59 4.72
N THR A 221 -9.79 -8.13 5.85
CA THR A 221 -8.38 -7.79 6.00
C THR A 221 -7.61 -9.04 6.39
N TRP A 222 -6.52 -9.31 5.68
CA TRP A 222 -5.62 -10.43 5.89
C TRP A 222 -4.22 -9.89 6.18
N TRP A 223 -3.66 -10.24 7.33
CA TRP A 223 -2.27 -9.98 7.68
C TRP A 223 -1.45 -11.22 7.38
N SER A 224 -0.37 -11.04 6.63
CA SER A 224 0.61 -12.09 6.38
C SER A 224 2.01 -11.50 6.29
N ARG A 225 3.02 -12.33 6.51
CA ARG A 225 4.44 -11.97 6.36
C ARG A 225 4.95 -12.18 4.94
N ILE A 226 4.04 -12.29 3.97
CA ILE A 226 4.39 -12.42 2.57
C ILE A 226 5.08 -11.13 2.11
N ASP A 227 6.25 -11.26 1.49
CA ASP A 227 6.85 -10.14 0.77
C ASP A 227 6.12 -9.97 -0.57
N TRP A 228 5.16 -9.05 -0.59
CA TRP A 228 4.34 -8.76 -1.77
C TRP A 228 5.10 -8.04 -2.90
N SER A 229 6.34 -7.60 -2.67
CA SER A 229 7.22 -7.09 -3.74
C SER A 229 7.85 -8.23 -4.54
N ARG A 230 8.08 -9.38 -3.90
CA ARG A 230 8.62 -10.60 -4.52
C ARG A 230 7.52 -11.56 -4.98
N THR A 231 6.42 -11.59 -4.26
CA THR A 231 5.28 -12.48 -4.52
C THR A 231 4.42 -11.90 -5.63
N THR A 232 4.77 -12.22 -6.88
CA THR A 232 4.16 -11.64 -8.07
C THR A 232 3.32 -12.61 -8.88
N GLN A 233 3.51 -13.91 -8.69
CA GLN A 233 2.85 -14.97 -9.47
C GLN A 233 1.58 -15.49 -8.80
N HIS A 234 0.61 -15.87 -9.62
CA HIS A 234 -0.65 -16.44 -9.18
C HIS A 234 -0.47 -17.93 -8.79
N PRO A 235 -0.94 -18.37 -7.60
CA PRO A 235 -0.58 -19.69 -7.07
C PRO A 235 -1.12 -20.86 -7.92
N TYR A 236 -2.30 -20.71 -8.53
CA TYR A 236 -2.90 -21.74 -9.40
C TYR A 236 -2.51 -21.60 -10.88
N ARG A 237 -1.94 -20.46 -11.27
CA ARG A 237 -1.60 -20.10 -12.65
C ARG A 237 -0.24 -19.39 -12.63
N PRO A 238 0.87 -20.11 -12.46
CA PRO A 238 2.19 -19.50 -12.24
C PRO A 238 2.65 -18.58 -13.39
N ASP A 239 2.07 -18.76 -14.58
CA ASP A 239 2.23 -17.92 -15.77
C ASP A 239 1.49 -16.57 -15.68
N ALA A 240 0.52 -16.44 -14.78
CA ALA A 240 -0.24 -15.21 -14.56
C ALA A 240 0.29 -14.42 -13.35
N ALA A 241 0.29 -13.10 -13.46
CA ALA A 241 0.68 -12.22 -12.36
C ALA A 241 -0.51 -11.86 -11.45
N LEU A 242 -0.25 -11.70 -10.15
CA LEU A 242 -1.21 -11.14 -9.20
C LEU A 242 -1.56 -9.69 -9.58
N LYS A 243 -2.85 -9.36 -9.48
CA LYS A 243 -3.40 -8.02 -9.71
C LYS A 243 -3.90 -7.39 -8.42
N TRP A 244 -3.82 -6.06 -8.35
CA TRP A 244 -4.11 -5.30 -7.14
C TRP A 244 -4.96 -4.07 -7.44
N ASP A 245 -5.78 -3.67 -6.48
CA ASP A 245 -6.45 -2.38 -6.46
C ASP A 245 -6.49 -1.81 -5.02
N LYS A 246 -7.36 -0.83 -4.75
CA LYS A 246 -7.48 -0.19 -3.43
C LYS A 246 -8.87 -0.36 -2.85
N CYS A 247 -8.94 -0.72 -1.58
CA CYS A 247 -10.16 -0.76 -0.79
C CYS A 247 -9.92 -0.07 0.55
N GLN A 248 -10.61 1.04 0.81
CA GLN A 248 -10.47 1.83 2.06
C GLN A 248 -9.01 2.20 2.41
N GLY A 249 -8.21 2.56 1.40
CA GLY A 249 -6.79 2.91 1.58
C GLY A 249 -5.84 1.71 1.65
N LEU A 250 -6.34 0.50 1.86
CA LEU A 250 -5.57 -0.74 1.83
C LEU A 250 -5.45 -1.30 0.41
N ARG A 251 -4.35 -2.04 0.15
CA ARG A 251 -4.18 -2.81 -1.07
C ARG A 251 -5.14 -3.99 -1.04
N ARG A 252 -5.95 -4.15 -2.10
CA ARG A 252 -6.83 -5.30 -2.26
C ARG A 252 -6.30 -6.21 -3.36
N LEU A 253 -6.13 -7.48 -3.04
CA LEU A 253 -5.71 -8.50 -3.99
C LEU A 253 -6.92 -8.93 -4.83
N GLN A 254 -6.80 -8.78 -6.13
CA GLN A 254 -7.74 -9.35 -7.09
C GLN A 254 -7.36 -10.82 -7.27
N LEU A 255 -8.12 -11.73 -6.65
CA LEU A 255 -7.78 -13.17 -6.66
C LEU A 255 -7.79 -13.76 -8.08
N GLN A 256 -8.49 -13.12 -9.03
CA GLN A 256 -8.58 -13.52 -10.44
C GLN A 256 -9.03 -14.97 -10.69
N VAL A 257 -9.66 -15.60 -9.71
CA VAL A 257 -10.13 -16.99 -9.71
C VAL A 257 -11.26 -17.27 -10.70
N GLN A 258 -11.45 -18.55 -11.06
CA GLN A 258 -12.64 -18.99 -11.81
C GLN A 258 -13.91 -18.65 -11.02
N LYS A 259 -14.85 -17.98 -11.68
CA LYS A 259 -16.15 -17.62 -11.10
C LYS A 259 -17.06 -18.85 -11.03
N ASP A 260 -17.85 -18.93 -9.97
CA ASP A 260 -18.88 -19.95 -9.84
C ASP A 260 -20.05 -19.66 -10.78
N GLU A 261 -20.71 -20.73 -11.23
CA GLU A 261 -21.96 -20.65 -11.95
C GLU A 261 -23.14 -20.84 -10.99
N PRO A 262 -24.21 -20.01 -11.06
CA PRO A 262 -25.38 -20.16 -10.19
C PRO A 262 -26.03 -21.55 -10.27
N SER A 263 -25.95 -22.21 -11.43
CA SER A 263 -26.46 -23.58 -11.65
C SER A 263 -25.63 -24.66 -10.95
N SER A 264 -24.42 -24.34 -10.50
CA SER A 264 -23.56 -25.32 -9.83
C SER A 264 -24.03 -25.61 -8.40
N PHE A 265 -24.81 -24.73 -7.76
CA PHE A 265 -25.19 -24.84 -6.36
C PHE A 265 -26.30 -25.88 -6.17
N ASP A 266 -26.09 -26.84 -5.28
CA ASP A 266 -27.11 -27.83 -4.93
C ASP A 266 -28.08 -27.23 -3.92
N MET A 267 -29.31 -27.00 -4.37
CA MET A 267 -30.40 -26.42 -3.58
C MET A 267 -31.74 -27.03 -4.02
N PRO A 268 -32.06 -28.27 -3.60
CA PRO A 268 -33.22 -29.00 -4.08
C PRO A 268 -34.52 -28.21 -3.92
N GLY A 269 -35.24 -28.01 -5.03
CA GLY A 269 -36.52 -27.29 -5.05
C GLY A 269 -36.43 -25.77 -4.98
N LEU A 270 -35.22 -25.20 -4.93
CA LEU A 270 -34.99 -23.77 -4.79
C LEU A 270 -34.24 -23.18 -6.00
N SER A 271 -34.40 -21.87 -6.19
CA SER A 271 -33.68 -21.13 -7.22
C SER A 271 -33.29 -19.73 -6.76
N PHE A 272 -32.17 -19.22 -7.28
CA PHE A 272 -31.77 -17.83 -7.06
C PHE A 272 -32.71 -16.87 -7.78
N HIS A 273 -32.86 -15.66 -7.23
CA HIS A 273 -33.49 -14.53 -7.94
C HIS A 273 -32.79 -14.26 -9.27
N ASP A 274 -33.52 -13.78 -10.27
CA ASP A 274 -32.99 -13.59 -11.63
C ASP A 274 -31.80 -12.64 -11.69
N SER A 275 -31.75 -11.64 -10.81
CA SER A 275 -30.60 -10.74 -10.72
C SER A 275 -29.29 -11.41 -10.26
N ILE A 276 -29.40 -12.49 -9.48
CA ILE A 276 -28.24 -13.30 -9.08
C ILE A 276 -27.93 -14.33 -10.17
N ARG A 277 -28.97 -14.96 -10.74
CA ARG A 277 -28.87 -15.94 -11.83
C ARG A 277 -28.15 -15.36 -13.06
N ASN A 278 -28.44 -14.11 -13.42
CA ASN A 278 -27.83 -13.39 -14.53
C ASN A 278 -26.56 -12.61 -14.14
N LYS A 279 -26.09 -12.74 -12.89
CA LYS A 279 -24.89 -12.07 -12.35
C LYS A 279 -24.94 -10.53 -12.42
N SER A 280 -26.11 -9.92 -12.52
CA SER A 280 -26.27 -8.45 -12.44
C SER A 280 -26.17 -7.91 -11.01
N ARG A 281 -26.37 -8.79 -10.01
CA ARG A 281 -26.16 -8.53 -8.59
C ARG A 281 -25.41 -9.69 -7.94
N MET A 282 -24.85 -9.42 -6.77
CA MET A 282 -24.13 -10.37 -5.94
C MET A 282 -24.80 -10.47 -4.56
N LEU A 283 -24.72 -11.64 -3.92
CA LEU A 283 -25.18 -11.81 -2.56
C LEU A 283 -24.29 -11.01 -1.59
N LEU A 284 -24.92 -10.49 -0.54
CA LEU A 284 -24.24 -9.75 0.51
C LEU A 284 -23.54 -10.69 1.49
N CYS A 285 -22.55 -10.16 2.21
CA CYS A 285 -21.79 -10.90 3.22
C CYS A 285 -22.74 -11.60 4.20
N LEU A 286 -22.51 -12.90 4.43
CA LEU A 286 -23.25 -13.64 5.45
C LEU A 286 -22.99 -13.00 6.83
N THR A 287 -24.07 -12.79 7.58
CA THR A 287 -24.03 -12.26 8.94
C THR A 287 -24.64 -13.27 9.90
N THR A 288 -24.34 -13.14 11.18
CA THR A 288 -24.91 -14.00 12.23
C THR A 288 -26.38 -13.67 12.50
N PRO A 289 -27.22 -14.64 12.88
CA PRO A 289 -28.56 -14.33 13.39
C PRO A 289 -28.48 -13.52 14.70
N ALA A 290 -29.58 -12.89 15.10
CA ALA A 290 -29.67 -12.16 16.35
C ALA A 290 -29.33 -13.08 17.55
N PRO A 291 -28.52 -12.62 18.52
CA PRO A 291 -28.16 -13.44 19.67
C PRO A 291 -29.40 -13.81 20.49
N THR A 292 -30.33 -12.87 20.66
CA THR A 292 -31.57 -13.04 21.42
C THR A 292 -32.79 -13.20 20.51
N SER A 293 -33.91 -13.66 21.09
CA SER A 293 -35.21 -13.76 20.42
C SER A 293 -35.85 -12.41 20.10
N GLU A 294 -35.44 -11.33 20.78
CA GLU A 294 -35.95 -9.97 20.55
C GLU A 294 -35.55 -9.37 19.18
N GLY A 295 -34.58 -9.98 18.51
CA GLY A 295 -34.09 -9.57 17.20
C GLY A 295 -33.11 -8.40 17.26
N ARG A 296 -32.59 -7.99 16.10
CA ARG A 296 -31.67 -6.84 15.99
C ARG A 296 -32.45 -5.51 16.03
N PRO A 297 -31.92 -4.46 16.67
CA PRO A 297 -32.51 -3.12 16.59
C PRO A 297 -32.49 -2.60 15.15
N PRO A 298 -33.42 -1.71 14.76
CA PRO A 298 -33.39 -1.07 13.45
C PRO A 298 -32.05 -0.34 13.20
N PRO A 299 -31.47 -0.42 11.99
CA PRO A 299 -30.21 0.28 11.70
C PRO A 299 -30.38 1.81 11.82
N LYS A 300 -29.48 2.48 12.54
CA LYS A 300 -29.49 3.96 12.70
C LYS A 300 -29.24 4.72 11.38
N ARG A 301 -28.56 4.09 10.40
CA ARG A 301 -28.32 4.63 9.05
C ARG A 301 -28.71 3.57 8.01
N MET A 302 -29.78 3.81 7.25
CA MET A 302 -30.11 2.97 6.10
C MET A 302 -29.43 3.52 4.84
N LYS A 303 -28.68 2.67 4.12
CA LYS A 303 -28.26 2.97 2.74
C LYS A 303 -29.36 2.52 1.78
N GLY A 304 -30.07 3.48 1.18
CA GLY A 304 -31.13 3.22 0.19
C GLY A 304 -32.53 3.04 0.79
N LYS A 305 -33.54 3.01 -0.09
CA LYS A 305 -34.93 2.71 0.28
C LYS A 305 -35.14 1.20 0.27
N LEU A 306 -35.53 0.63 1.41
CA LEU A 306 -35.95 -0.77 1.53
C LEU A 306 -37.31 -0.97 0.85
N SER A 307 -37.51 -2.09 0.15
CA SER A 307 -38.83 -2.42 -0.40
C SER A 307 -39.86 -2.66 0.71
N SER A 308 -41.14 -2.37 0.43
CA SER A 308 -42.23 -2.63 1.37
C SER A 308 -42.34 -4.12 1.73
N ALA A 309 -42.14 -5.00 0.74
CA ALA A 309 -42.12 -6.45 0.91
C ALA A 309 -40.95 -6.90 1.81
N ALA A 310 -39.73 -6.40 1.59
CA ALA A 310 -38.59 -6.70 2.46
C ALA A 310 -38.80 -6.20 3.90
N ARG A 311 -39.44 -5.04 4.08
CA ARG A 311 -39.80 -4.53 5.41
C ARG A 311 -40.76 -5.47 6.13
N GLN A 312 -41.79 -5.95 5.45
CA GLN A 312 -42.76 -6.90 6.01
C GLN A 312 -42.10 -8.24 6.36
N ARG A 313 -41.27 -8.79 5.46
CA ARG A 313 -40.50 -10.01 5.72
C ARG A 313 -39.52 -9.87 6.89
N TRP A 314 -38.87 -8.72 7.02
CA TRP A 314 -37.95 -8.46 8.13
C TRP A 314 -38.65 -8.41 9.49
N LEU A 315 -39.83 -7.76 9.55
CA LEU A 315 -40.63 -7.67 10.78
C LEU A 315 -41.24 -9.03 11.16
N SER A 316 -41.83 -9.74 10.19
CA SER A 316 -42.37 -11.11 10.41
C SER A 316 -41.27 -12.13 10.73
N GLY A 317 -40.07 -11.94 10.19
CA GLY A 317 -38.86 -12.71 10.53
C GLY A 317 -38.21 -12.33 11.85
N HIS A 318 -38.92 -11.64 12.76
CA HIS A 318 -38.48 -11.25 14.10
C HIS A 318 -37.12 -10.54 14.11
N ARG A 319 -36.80 -9.79 13.06
CA ARG A 319 -35.55 -9.02 12.92
C ARG A 319 -34.29 -9.86 13.17
N GLN A 320 -34.30 -11.14 12.79
CA GLN A 320 -33.17 -12.05 13.03
C GLN A 320 -31.90 -11.61 12.29
N TYR A 321 -32.05 -11.03 11.09
CA TYR A 321 -30.95 -10.44 10.32
C TYR A 321 -31.20 -8.96 10.03
N ALA A 322 -30.22 -8.31 9.40
CA ALA A 322 -30.39 -6.94 8.94
C ALA A 322 -31.44 -6.85 7.81
N PRO A 323 -32.15 -5.71 7.64
CA PRO A 323 -33.30 -5.62 6.73
C PRO A 323 -33.00 -5.99 5.27
N TRP A 324 -31.81 -5.66 4.76
CA TRP A 324 -31.41 -5.94 3.38
C TRP A 324 -31.21 -7.43 3.06
N VAL A 325 -31.11 -8.29 4.07
CA VAL A 325 -31.06 -9.75 3.88
C VAL A 325 -32.44 -10.29 3.46
N TYR A 326 -33.51 -9.50 3.63
CA TYR A 326 -34.88 -9.84 3.27
C TYR A 326 -35.34 -9.22 1.95
N GLU A 327 -34.43 -8.62 1.16
CA GLU A 327 -34.73 -8.17 -0.20
C GLU A 327 -34.76 -9.35 -1.16
N ASP A 328 -35.56 -9.28 -2.25
CA ASP A 328 -35.77 -10.42 -3.16
C ASP A 328 -34.47 -11.00 -3.71
N HIS A 329 -33.53 -10.13 -4.08
CA HIS A 329 -32.23 -10.54 -4.59
C HIS A 329 -31.31 -11.23 -3.55
N ALA A 330 -31.66 -11.22 -2.26
CA ALA A 330 -30.93 -11.87 -1.18
C ALA A 330 -31.60 -13.20 -0.72
N LEU A 331 -32.75 -13.55 -1.30
CA LEU A 331 -33.51 -14.77 -1.00
C LEU A 331 -33.32 -15.83 -2.09
N VAL A 332 -33.78 -17.04 -1.77
CA VAL A 332 -34.01 -18.12 -2.73
C VAL A 332 -35.49 -18.46 -2.78
N PHE A 333 -35.96 -18.90 -3.95
CA PHE A 333 -37.37 -19.04 -4.26
C PHE A 333 -37.72 -20.48 -4.57
N GLU A 334 -38.82 -20.95 -4.00
CA GLU A 334 -39.47 -22.20 -4.39
C GLU A 334 -40.16 -22.06 -5.74
N LYS A 335 -40.55 -23.19 -6.34
CA LYS A 335 -41.34 -23.21 -7.58
C LYS A 335 -42.69 -22.47 -7.45
N SER A 336 -43.23 -22.35 -6.24
CA SER A 336 -44.45 -21.59 -5.95
C SER A 336 -44.27 -20.08 -6.07
N GLY A 337 -43.02 -19.59 -6.08
CA GLY A 337 -42.69 -18.17 -6.02
C GLY A 337 -42.47 -17.64 -4.60
N ASP A 338 -42.57 -18.49 -3.57
CA ASP A 338 -42.32 -18.10 -2.18
C ASP A 338 -40.81 -17.97 -1.90
N GLY A 339 -40.41 -16.80 -1.42
CA GLY A 339 -39.01 -16.47 -1.13
C GLY A 339 -38.64 -16.75 0.34
N GLN A 340 -37.53 -17.47 0.55
CA GLN A 340 -36.98 -17.79 1.87
C GLN A 340 -35.51 -17.40 2.01
N LEU A 341 -35.06 -17.28 3.26
CA LEU A 341 -33.65 -17.03 3.59
C LEU A 341 -32.77 -18.21 3.15
N LEU A 342 -31.50 -17.93 2.87
CA LEU A 342 -30.57 -18.96 2.40
C LEU A 342 -30.45 -20.12 3.43
N PRO A 343 -30.71 -21.38 3.01
CA PRO A 343 -30.49 -22.56 3.83
C PRO A 343 -29.03 -22.69 4.29
N ALA A 344 -28.78 -23.42 5.38
CA ALA A 344 -27.42 -23.61 5.90
C ALA A 344 -26.52 -24.31 4.88
N GLU A 345 -27.03 -25.34 4.21
CA GLU A 345 -26.37 -26.09 3.14
C GLU A 345 -25.96 -25.21 1.96
N LEU A 346 -26.78 -24.20 1.62
CA LEU A 346 -26.44 -23.25 0.58
C LEU A 346 -25.36 -22.27 1.05
N LYS A 347 -25.43 -21.81 2.31
CA LYS A 347 -24.40 -20.95 2.91
C LYS A 347 -23.04 -21.65 3.01
N GLU A 348 -23.02 -22.94 3.31
CA GLU A 348 -21.81 -23.77 3.29
C GLU A 348 -21.19 -23.76 1.89
N GLN A 349 -21.97 -24.07 0.85
CA GLN A 349 -21.52 -24.06 -0.54
C GLN A 349 -21.07 -22.67 -1.02
N LEU A 350 -21.77 -21.60 -0.63
CA LEU A 350 -21.39 -20.21 -0.93
C LEU A 350 -20.07 -19.78 -0.26
N HIS A 351 -19.64 -20.48 0.79
CA HIS A 351 -18.33 -20.33 1.41
C HIS A 351 -17.31 -21.39 0.92
N HIS A 352 -17.69 -22.18 -0.08
CA HIS A 352 -16.93 -23.31 -0.67
C HIS A 352 -16.74 -24.50 0.26
N PHE A 353 -17.49 -24.60 1.35
CA PHE A 353 -17.52 -25.80 2.16
C PHE A 353 -18.39 -26.90 1.52
N PRO A 354 -18.15 -28.18 1.86
CA PRO A 354 -19.07 -29.25 1.52
C PRO A 354 -20.47 -29.01 2.07
N SER A 355 -21.49 -29.31 1.26
CA SER A 355 -22.89 -29.30 1.73
C SER A 355 -23.06 -30.31 2.86
N GLY A 356 -23.68 -29.86 3.95
CA GLY A 356 -23.86 -30.61 5.19
C GLY A 356 -22.69 -30.53 6.18
N VAL A 357 -21.60 -29.78 5.93
CA VAL A 357 -20.41 -29.81 6.81
C VAL A 357 -20.71 -29.39 8.26
N THR A 358 -21.67 -28.48 8.47
CA THR A 358 -22.06 -28.05 9.83
C THR A 358 -23.19 -28.90 10.43
N ARG A 359 -23.65 -29.94 9.73
CA ARG A 359 -24.71 -30.83 10.22
C ARG A 359 -24.15 -31.76 11.29
N CYS A 360 -24.49 -31.47 12.54
CA CYS A 360 -24.11 -32.28 13.69
C CYS A 360 -25.31 -32.37 14.65
N SER A 361 -25.52 -33.52 15.29
CA SER A 361 -26.64 -33.74 16.21
C SER A 361 -26.62 -32.81 17.43
N SER A 362 -25.44 -32.37 17.86
CA SER A 362 -25.24 -31.44 18.97
C SER A 362 -25.24 -29.96 18.57
N VAL A 363 -25.47 -29.64 17.29
CA VAL A 363 -25.41 -28.25 16.76
C VAL A 363 -26.79 -27.83 16.27
N THR A 364 -27.33 -26.77 16.88
CA THR A 364 -28.67 -26.27 16.53
C THR A 364 -28.69 -25.63 15.13
N PRO A 365 -29.85 -25.58 14.44
CA PRO A 365 -29.97 -24.87 13.16
C PRO A 365 -29.53 -23.40 13.24
N LYS A 366 -29.80 -22.73 14.36
CA LYS A 366 -29.35 -21.34 14.61
C LYS A 366 -27.83 -21.26 14.71
N ASP A 367 -27.20 -22.21 15.41
CA ASP A 367 -25.75 -22.28 15.54
C ASP A 367 -25.06 -22.55 14.20
N ARG A 368 -25.62 -23.41 13.34
CA ARG A 368 -25.10 -23.61 11.98
C ARG A 368 -24.97 -22.28 11.23
N HIS A 369 -26.00 -21.44 11.26
CA HIS A 369 -25.95 -20.12 10.64
C HIS A 369 -24.97 -19.15 11.32
N ARG A 370 -24.85 -19.20 12.65
CA ARG A 370 -23.90 -18.37 13.42
C ARG A 370 -22.46 -18.73 13.08
N LEU A 371 -22.12 -20.02 13.11
CA LEU A 371 -20.81 -20.55 12.77
C LEU A 371 -20.41 -20.18 11.33
N LEU A 372 -21.31 -20.33 10.36
CA LEU A 372 -21.05 -19.92 8.98
C LEU A 372 -20.86 -18.41 8.84
N GLY A 373 -21.64 -17.61 9.56
CA GLY A 373 -21.46 -16.15 9.61
C GLY A 373 -20.06 -15.75 10.06
N ASN A 374 -19.48 -16.48 11.02
CA ASN A 374 -18.16 -16.22 11.58
C ASN A 374 -17.00 -16.90 10.82
N SER A 375 -17.26 -18.00 10.11
CA SER A 375 -16.24 -18.78 9.39
C SER A 375 -15.47 -17.98 8.32
N TRP A 376 -14.28 -18.44 7.97
CA TRP A 376 -13.61 -17.99 6.75
C TRP A 376 -14.36 -18.46 5.50
N HIS A 377 -14.19 -17.71 4.41
CA HIS A 377 -14.53 -18.25 3.09
C HIS A 377 -13.42 -19.22 2.67
N LEU A 378 -13.73 -20.52 2.55
CA LEU A 378 -12.74 -21.57 2.35
C LEU A 378 -11.90 -21.35 1.08
N GLY A 379 -12.53 -20.91 -0.02
CA GLY A 379 -11.80 -20.62 -1.27
C GLY A 379 -10.79 -19.47 -1.14
N VAL A 380 -11.08 -18.44 -0.34
CA VAL A 380 -10.15 -17.32 -0.11
C VAL A 380 -9.04 -17.77 0.84
N ALA A 381 -9.39 -18.47 1.92
CA ALA A 381 -8.41 -19.03 2.86
C ALA A 381 -7.42 -19.97 2.17
N ARG A 382 -7.91 -20.88 1.33
CA ARG A 382 -7.09 -21.79 0.52
C ARG A 382 -6.12 -21.03 -0.39
N PHE A 383 -6.59 -20.00 -1.08
CA PHE A 383 -5.74 -19.15 -1.92
C PHE A 383 -4.64 -18.45 -1.11
N MET A 384 -5.01 -17.85 0.02
CA MET A 384 -4.09 -17.11 0.89
C MET A 384 -3.07 -18.03 1.56
N ILE A 385 -3.48 -19.19 2.06
CA ILE A 385 -2.58 -20.20 2.63
C ILE A 385 -1.59 -20.70 1.58
N ALA A 386 -2.05 -20.93 0.34
CA ALA A 386 -1.14 -21.33 -0.74
C ALA A 386 -0.05 -20.29 -0.98
N LEU A 387 -0.39 -19.00 -1.01
CA LEU A 387 0.58 -17.93 -1.12
C LEU A 387 1.55 -17.89 0.09
N VAL A 388 1.05 -18.04 1.31
CA VAL A 388 1.92 -18.06 2.50
C VAL A 388 2.94 -19.20 2.42
N LEU A 389 2.50 -20.41 2.05
CA LEU A 389 3.35 -21.59 2.00
C LEU A 389 4.38 -21.54 0.86
N LEU A 390 4.01 -21.00 -0.31
CA LEU A 390 4.92 -20.84 -1.45
C LEU A 390 6.03 -19.83 -1.18
N ASN A 391 5.78 -18.80 -0.35
CA ASN A 391 6.69 -17.68 -0.15
C ASN A 391 7.45 -17.72 1.19
N ASN A 392 7.25 -18.75 2.01
CA ASN A 392 7.98 -18.94 3.27
C ASN A 392 8.78 -20.26 3.30
N PHE A 393 9.04 -20.87 2.14
CA PHE A 393 9.83 -22.09 2.01
C PHE A 393 11.24 -21.75 1.50
N THR A 394 12.20 -21.71 2.42
CA THR A 394 13.64 -21.73 2.10
C THR A 394 14.28 -22.87 2.89
N PRO A 395 14.89 -23.87 2.24
CA PRO A 395 15.73 -24.82 2.94
C PRO A 395 16.94 -24.06 3.51
N SER A 396 17.02 -23.99 4.83
CA SER A 396 18.21 -23.52 5.52
C SER A 396 19.30 -24.57 5.33
N SER A 397 20.33 -24.25 4.55
CA SER A 397 21.56 -25.05 4.48
C SER A 397 22.63 -24.28 5.24
N ALA A 398 23.06 -24.81 6.38
CA ALA A 398 24.28 -24.35 7.03
C ALA A 398 25.47 -25.08 6.40
N CYS A 399 26.42 -24.34 5.84
CA CYS A 399 27.74 -24.88 5.52
C CYS A 399 28.82 -23.84 5.85
N SER A 400 29.79 -24.26 6.66
CA SER A 400 31.00 -23.51 6.96
C SER A 400 32.02 -23.70 5.83
N VAL A 401 32.28 -22.63 5.09
CA VAL A 401 33.44 -22.56 4.18
C VAL A 401 34.08 -21.18 4.38
N GLN A 402 35.40 -21.11 4.46
CA GLN A 402 36.15 -19.86 4.59
C GLN A 402 36.32 -19.17 3.22
N GLY A 403 36.25 -17.83 3.18
CA GLY A 403 36.47 -17.02 1.97
C GLY A 403 35.22 -16.28 1.46
N LEU A 404 35.26 -15.77 0.21
CA LEU A 404 34.16 -14.98 -0.39
C LEU A 404 32.82 -15.73 -0.39
N SER A 405 32.85 -17.06 -0.56
CA SER A 405 31.67 -17.92 -0.47
C SER A 405 30.99 -17.88 0.90
N ALA A 406 31.75 -17.70 2.00
CA ALA A 406 31.21 -17.52 3.34
C ALA A 406 30.36 -16.25 3.43
N TYR A 407 30.88 -15.14 2.88
CA TYR A 407 30.18 -13.86 2.89
C TYR A 407 28.94 -13.89 2.01
N MET A 408 28.99 -14.60 0.88
CA MET A 408 27.83 -14.82 0.01
C MET A 408 26.76 -15.68 0.70
N GLU A 409 27.14 -16.74 1.39
CA GLU A 409 26.22 -17.61 2.12
C GLU A 409 25.60 -16.88 3.33
N GLU A 410 26.41 -16.09 4.03
CA GLU A 410 25.92 -15.21 5.09
C GLU A 410 24.95 -14.15 4.53
N ALA A 411 25.23 -13.59 3.36
CA ALA A 411 24.32 -12.66 2.69
C ALA A 411 23.01 -13.35 2.26
N ARG A 412 23.09 -14.57 1.73
CA ARG A 412 21.95 -15.40 1.32
C ARG A 412 21.06 -15.79 2.49
N SER A 413 21.65 -16.35 3.56
CA SER A 413 20.97 -16.73 4.81
C SER A 413 20.31 -15.56 5.53
N ARG A 414 20.79 -14.34 5.27
CA ARG A 414 20.18 -13.12 5.78
C ARG A 414 18.90 -12.73 5.09
N ASP A 415 18.39 -13.39 4.04
CA ASP A 415 17.18 -12.98 3.29
C ASP A 415 17.15 -11.45 3.03
N ILE A 416 17.93 -11.01 2.04
CA ILE A 416 18.05 -9.60 1.66
C ILE A 416 16.68 -9.16 1.13
N PRO A 417 15.90 -8.31 1.82
CA PRO A 417 14.66 -7.80 1.25
C PRO A 417 15.05 -6.96 0.03
N VAL A 418 14.61 -7.35 -1.17
CA VAL A 418 14.79 -6.46 -2.32
C VAL A 418 13.69 -5.43 -2.20
N ALA A 419 14.03 -4.25 -1.70
CA ALA A 419 13.19 -3.06 -1.50
C ALA A 419 11.68 -3.33 -1.38
N GLY A 420 11.18 -3.47 -0.16
CA GLY A 420 9.75 -3.35 0.10
C GLY A 420 9.53 -2.05 0.83
N HIS A 421 9.28 -0.91 0.15
CA HIS A 421 8.90 0.27 0.93
C HIS A 421 7.60 -0.05 1.65
N LEU A 422 7.71 -0.12 2.98
CA LEU A 422 6.60 0.26 3.82
C LEU A 422 6.20 1.66 3.37
N THR A 423 4.92 1.88 3.06
CA THR A 423 4.33 3.21 3.21
C THR A 423 4.55 3.58 4.67
N ALA A 424 5.66 4.26 4.91
CA ALA A 424 6.08 4.65 6.23
C ALA A 424 5.21 5.85 6.62
N THR A 425 3.98 5.57 7.05
CA THR A 425 3.19 6.52 7.83
C THR A 425 4.10 6.99 8.95
N ALA A 426 4.42 8.29 8.90
CA ALA A 426 5.21 8.95 9.91
C ALA A 426 4.59 8.59 11.27
N ALA A 427 5.43 8.16 12.20
CA ALA A 427 5.02 7.61 13.48
C ALA A 427 4.43 8.70 14.40
N ALA A 428 3.21 9.11 14.11
CA ALA A 428 2.36 9.93 14.98
C ALA A 428 0.90 9.50 14.80
N ALA A 429 0.63 8.20 14.89
CA ALA A 429 -0.75 7.76 15.09
C ALA A 429 -1.13 8.10 16.53
N VAL A 430 -1.99 9.12 16.70
CA VAL A 430 -2.74 9.31 17.95
C VAL A 430 -3.37 7.96 18.31
N LYS A 431 -3.36 7.59 19.59
CA LYS A 431 -4.13 6.41 20.02
C LYS A 431 -5.58 6.58 19.52
N PRO A 432 -6.20 5.53 18.94
CA PRO A 432 -7.58 5.64 18.47
C PRO A 432 -8.50 6.14 19.58
N ALA A 433 -9.37 7.07 19.23
CA ALA A 433 -10.30 7.72 20.15
C ALA A 433 -11.75 7.47 19.75
N HIS A 434 -12.63 7.33 20.73
CA HIS A 434 -14.07 7.11 20.53
C HIS A 434 -14.89 8.42 20.52
N ASP A 435 -14.34 9.49 21.09
CA ASP A 435 -14.91 10.83 21.07
C ASP A 435 -13.82 11.91 21.01
N MET A 436 -14.24 13.18 20.91
CA MET A 436 -13.32 14.32 20.81
C MET A 436 -12.47 14.54 22.08
N TRP A 437 -12.93 14.12 23.25
CA TRP A 437 -12.19 14.26 24.51
C TRP A 437 -11.06 13.24 24.60
N ALA A 438 -11.36 11.98 24.32
CA ALA A 438 -10.34 10.93 24.19
C ALA A 438 -9.31 11.31 23.12
N GLN A 439 -9.75 11.84 21.97
CA GLN A 439 -8.87 12.30 20.91
C GLN A 439 -7.93 13.41 21.40
N TRP A 440 -8.47 14.40 22.12
CA TRP A 440 -7.69 15.47 22.71
C TRP A 440 -6.65 14.94 23.70
N TYR A 441 -7.05 14.16 24.71
CA TYR A 441 -6.10 13.66 25.71
C TYR A 441 -5.03 12.74 25.12
N HIS A 442 -5.39 11.87 24.17
CA HIS A 442 -4.42 11.05 23.45
C HIS A 442 -3.44 11.88 22.62
N SER A 443 -3.89 13.00 22.07
CA SER A 443 -3.01 13.91 21.33
C SER A 443 -1.99 14.61 22.23
N LEU A 444 -2.29 14.84 23.51
CA LEU A 444 -1.36 15.46 24.47
C LEU A 444 -0.19 14.53 24.84
N GLU A 445 -0.38 13.22 24.73
CA GLU A 445 0.67 12.22 24.96
C GLU A 445 1.58 12.01 23.73
N MET A 446 1.26 12.65 22.61
CA MET A 446 2.02 12.45 21.38
C MET A 446 3.37 13.13 21.42
N SER A 447 4.37 12.43 20.89
CA SER A 447 5.64 13.02 20.54
C SER A 447 5.67 13.35 19.06
N HIS A 448 6.22 14.52 18.72
CA HIS A 448 6.46 14.90 17.33
C HIS A 448 7.27 13.80 16.60
N PRO A 449 6.97 13.46 15.32
CA PRO A 449 7.64 12.37 14.62
C PRO A 449 9.17 12.46 14.60
N LEU A 450 9.73 13.68 14.48
CA LEU A 450 11.18 13.91 14.52
C LEU A 450 11.82 13.66 15.89
N LEU A 451 11.03 13.64 16.97
CA LEU A 451 11.49 13.35 18.33
C LEU A 451 11.38 11.86 18.67
N CYS A 452 10.81 11.06 17.78
CA CYS A 452 10.69 9.61 17.93
C CYS A 452 11.75 8.89 17.11
N ARG A 453 12.19 7.71 17.56
CA ARG A 453 13.03 6.85 16.74
C ARG A 453 12.29 6.54 15.42
N PRO A 454 12.84 6.90 14.26
CA PRO A 454 12.14 6.76 13.00
C PRO A 454 12.07 5.28 12.60
N ARG A 455 11.02 4.94 11.86
CA ARG A 455 10.92 3.65 11.17
C ARG A 455 11.60 3.76 9.82
N LEU A 456 12.44 2.78 9.52
CA LEU A 456 13.17 2.68 8.27
C LEU A 456 12.55 1.59 7.40
N GLU A 457 12.91 1.62 6.11
CA GLU A 457 12.62 0.52 5.22
C GLU A 457 13.32 -0.77 5.74
N PRO A 458 12.69 -1.96 5.68
CA PRO A 458 13.21 -3.17 6.30
C PRO A 458 14.63 -3.55 5.88
N ALA A 459 15.00 -3.41 4.60
CA ALA A 459 16.35 -3.69 4.12
C ALA A 459 17.36 -2.69 4.70
N VAL A 460 17.01 -1.40 4.76
CA VAL A 460 17.84 -0.36 5.39
C VAL A 460 17.99 -0.64 6.89
N GLU A 461 16.90 -0.93 7.61
CA GLU A 461 16.93 -1.22 9.05
C GLU A 461 17.78 -2.46 9.37
N LYS A 462 17.64 -3.51 8.57
CA LYS A 462 18.41 -4.76 8.71
C LYS A 462 19.89 -4.52 8.43
N THR A 463 20.20 -3.74 7.40
CA THR A 463 21.57 -3.35 7.07
C THR A 463 22.18 -2.52 8.21
N MET A 464 21.43 -1.54 8.74
CA MET A 464 21.87 -0.73 9.88
C MET A 464 22.09 -1.59 11.14
N LYS A 465 21.19 -2.52 11.44
CA LYS A 465 21.37 -3.48 12.55
C LYS A 465 22.60 -4.34 12.35
N ALA A 466 22.83 -4.87 11.15
CA ALA A 466 24.01 -5.68 10.85
C ALA A 466 25.31 -4.87 11.04
N ILE A 467 25.35 -3.63 10.57
CA ILE A 467 26.50 -2.73 10.78
C ILE A 467 26.69 -2.46 12.28
N ALA A 468 25.62 -2.16 13.01
CA ALA A 468 25.68 -1.90 14.45
C ALA A 468 26.13 -3.13 15.25
N THR A 469 25.68 -4.33 14.87
CA THR A 469 26.08 -5.60 15.49
C THR A 469 27.53 -5.95 15.21
N LEU A 470 28.02 -5.74 13.99
CA LEU A 470 29.43 -5.96 13.65
C LEU A 470 30.35 -4.92 14.31
N GLY A 471 29.83 -3.73 14.61
CA GLY A 471 30.60 -2.67 15.26
C GLY A 471 31.84 -2.28 14.44
N PRO A 472 32.98 -1.98 15.09
CA PRO A 472 34.21 -1.55 14.41
C PRO A 472 34.77 -2.57 13.39
N GLU A 473 34.51 -3.87 13.57
CA GLU A 473 35.00 -4.93 12.68
C GLU A 473 34.45 -4.84 11.26
N VAL A 474 33.34 -4.10 11.07
CA VAL A 474 32.75 -3.86 9.75
C VAL A 474 33.76 -3.27 8.75
N VAL A 475 34.74 -2.49 9.23
CA VAL A 475 35.79 -1.87 8.40
C VAL A 475 36.74 -2.94 7.86
N GLN A 476 37.30 -3.77 8.75
CA GLN A 476 38.22 -4.85 8.35
C GLN A 476 37.51 -5.83 7.43
N ARG A 477 36.29 -6.22 7.80
CA ARG A 477 35.49 -7.14 7.01
C ARG A 477 35.18 -6.63 5.60
N ARG A 478 34.92 -5.32 5.43
CA ARG A 478 34.76 -4.71 4.10
C ARG A 478 36.04 -4.76 3.29
N ALA A 479 37.20 -4.56 3.93
CA ALA A 479 38.51 -4.67 3.27
C ALA A 479 38.77 -6.11 2.79
N ASP A 480 38.44 -7.11 3.61
CA ASP A 480 38.61 -8.53 3.28
C ASP A 480 37.70 -8.93 2.09
N ILE A 481 36.42 -8.54 2.14
CA ILE A 481 35.46 -8.76 1.03
C ILE A 481 35.97 -8.10 -0.26
N LEU A 482 36.44 -6.86 -0.18
CA LEU A 482 36.95 -6.13 -1.35
C LEU A 482 38.20 -6.77 -1.93
N SER A 483 39.11 -7.25 -1.08
CA SER A 483 40.29 -8.01 -1.49
C SER A 483 39.89 -9.29 -2.24
N ALA A 484 38.93 -10.04 -1.70
CA ALA A 484 38.44 -11.26 -2.32
C ALA A 484 37.73 -11.00 -3.67
N ILE A 485 36.96 -9.91 -3.79
CA ILE A 485 36.34 -9.51 -5.07
C ILE A 485 37.41 -9.12 -6.11
N ARG A 486 38.50 -8.46 -5.71
CA ARG A 486 39.62 -8.12 -6.61
C ARG A 486 40.36 -9.37 -7.10
N ALA A 487 40.56 -10.36 -6.23
CA ALA A 487 41.12 -11.65 -6.62
C ALA A 487 40.20 -12.35 -7.64
N LEU A 488 38.90 -12.43 -7.35
CA LEU A 488 37.92 -13.03 -8.25
C LEU A 488 37.84 -12.31 -9.61
N ARG A 489 37.93 -10.97 -9.64
CA ARG A 489 38.02 -10.21 -10.90
C ARG A 489 39.22 -10.68 -11.74
N SER A 490 40.37 -10.88 -11.10
CA SER A 490 41.60 -11.30 -11.79
C SER A 490 41.47 -12.71 -12.34
N GLU A 491 40.87 -13.63 -11.58
CA GLU A 491 40.57 -15.00 -12.01
C GLU A 491 39.60 -15.03 -13.20
N MET A 492 38.57 -14.19 -13.19
CA MET A 492 37.54 -14.14 -14.23
C MET A 492 37.95 -13.35 -15.48
N GLN A 493 39.18 -12.82 -15.55
CA GLN A 493 39.58 -11.94 -16.66
C GLN A 493 39.44 -12.60 -18.04
N SER A 494 39.76 -13.91 -18.16
CA SER A 494 39.59 -14.65 -19.42
C SER A 494 38.12 -14.85 -19.78
N GLU A 495 37.28 -15.17 -18.78
CA GLU A 495 35.84 -15.34 -18.95
C GLU A 495 35.18 -14.03 -19.40
N THR A 496 35.49 -12.92 -18.72
CA THR A 496 35.01 -11.58 -19.08
C THR A 496 35.48 -11.19 -20.49
N SER A 497 36.72 -11.50 -20.86
CA SER A 497 37.24 -11.18 -22.21
C SER A 497 36.57 -12.02 -23.31
N SER A 498 36.20 -13.27 -23.02
CA SER A 498 35.45 -14.12 -23.93
C SER A 498 34.00 -13.65 -24.07
N TRP A 499 33.35 -13.37 -22.93
CA TRP A 499 32.01 -12.82 -22.85
C TRP A 499 31.88 -11.53 -23.68
N TYR A 500 32.80 -10.58 -23.49
CA TYR A 500 32.78 -9.28 -24.18
C TYR A 500 32.82 -9.43 -25.70
N ARG A 501 33.62 -10.37 -26.22
CA ARG A 501 33.73 -10.65 -27.67
C ARG A 501 32.46 -11.24 -28.29
N GLN A 502 31.58 -11.80 -27.48
CA GLN A 502 30.32 -12.43 -27.93
C GLN A 502 29.14 -11.45 -27.88
N LEU A 503 29.31 -10.26 -27.31
CA LEU A 503 28.25 -9.27 -27.21
C LEU A 503 27.87 -8.71 -28.59
N PRO A 504 26.59 -8.34 -28.80
CA PRO A 504 26.21 -7.53 -29.96
C PRO A 504 27.07 -6.27 -30.05
N PRO A 505 27.49 -5.81 -31.25
CA PRO A 505 28.44 -4.69 -31.38
C PRO A 505 28.01 -3.42 -30.65
N HIS A 506 26.71 -3.07 -30.68
CA HIS A 506 26.20 -1.89 -29.99
C HIS A 506 26.19 -2.04 -28.46
N VAL A 507 26.00 -3.26 -27.93
CA VAL A 507 26.10 -3.58 -26.50
C VAL A 507 27.56 -3.53 -26.05
N ALA A 508 28.47 -4.11 -26.83
CA ALA A 508 29.91 -4.11 -26.53
C ALA A 508 30.48 -2.68 -26.42
N ARG A 509 30.03 -1.76 -27.29
CA ARG A 509 30.43 -0.35 -27.22
C ARG A 509 29.94 0.35 -25.95
N ALA A 510 28.73 0.04 -25.48
CA ALA A 510 28.20 0.61 -24.24
C ALA A 510 29.00 0.17 -22.98
N TYR A 511 29.73 -0.94 -23.06
CA TYR A 511 30.52 -1.50 -21.96
C TYR A 511 32.03 -1.29 -22.08
N LEU A 512 32.49 -0.57 -23.11
CA LEU A 512 33.86 -0.13 -23.19
C LEU A 512 34.05 1.08 -22.25
N LEU A 513 35.02 0.97 -21.35
CA LEU A 513 35.43 2.01 -20.42
C LEU A 513 36.72 2.68 -20.91
N GLU A 514 37.15 3.71 -20.19
CA GLU A 514 38.48 4.32 -20.37
C GLU A 514 39.60 3.26 -20.23
N ASP A 515 40.76 3.53 -20.83
CA ASP A 515 41.93 2.63 -20.82
C ASP A 515 41.69 1.21 -21.36
N ASN A 516 40.73 1.05 -22.29
CA ASN A 516 40.32 -0.24 -22.87
C ASN A 516 39.84 -1.28 -21.83
N GLN A 517 39.38 -0.84 -20.66
CA GLN A 517 38.72 -1.73 -19.72
C GLN A 517 37.28 -2.03 -20.16
N VAL A 518 36.74 -3.16 -19.70
CA VAL A 518 35.34 -3.53 -19.95
C VAL A 518 34.59 -3.73 -18.64
N VAL A 519 33.29 -3.43 -18.65
CA VAL A 519 32.40 -3.66 -17.50
C VAL A 519 32.42 -5.14 -17.12
N GLN A 520 32.47 -5.44 -15.81
CA GLN A 520 32.61 -6.81 -15.28
C GLN A 520 31.25 -7.46 -15.04
N ILE A 521 30.42 -7.59 -16.08
CA ILE A 521 29.06 -8.16 -15.96
C ILE A 521 29.08 -9.63 -15.48
N PRO A 522 29.94 -10.54 -15.98
CA PRO A 522 29.98 -11.92 -15.47
C PRO A 522 30.27 -12.00 -13.97
N LEU A 523 31.22 -11.17 -13.49
CA LEU A 523 31.53 -11.04 -12.07
C LEU A 523 30.33 -10.53 -11.26
N LEU A 524 29.65 -9.49 -11.75
CA LEU A 524 28.42 -8.97 -11.13
C LEU A 524 27.35 -10.05 -11.00
N MET A 525 27.14 -10.85 -12.05
CA MET A 525 26.14 -11.92 -12.05
C MET A 525 26.49 -13.07 -11.11
N ARG A 526 27.78 -13.43 -11.03
CA ARG A 526 28.26 -14.40 -10.04
C ARG A 526 28.04 -13.89 -8.60
N LEU A 527 28.31 -12.62 -8.34
CA LEU A 527 28.09 -11.99 -7.03
C LEU A 527 26.60 -11.96 -6.66
N LEU A 528 25.74 -11.50 -7.58
CA LEU A 528 24.29 -11.41 -7.34
C LEU A 528 23.65 -12.78 -7.10
N ARG A 529 24.02 -13.80 -7.91
CA ARG A 529 23.59 -15.19 -7.67
C ARG A 529 24.11 -15.74 -6.34
N GLY A 530 25.36 -15.42 -6.01
CA GLY A 530 26.00 -15.79 -4.75
C GLY A 530 25.27 -15.25 -3.53
N CYS A 531 24.83 -13.99 -3.59
CA CYS A 531 24.10 -13.30 -2.52
C CYS A 531 22.59 -13.61 -2.49
N GLY A 532 22.07 -14.41 -3.42
CA GLY A 532 20.65 -14.77 -3.48
C GLY A 532 19.74 -13.69 -4.08
N TYR A 533 20.23 -12.89 -5.04
CA TYR A 533 19.38 -11.95 -5.78
C TYR A 533 18.37 -12.70 -6.66
N PRO A 534 17.05 -12.38 -6.59
CA PRO A 534 16.00 -13.25 -7.13
C PRO A 534 15.81 -13.20 -8.66
N ASP A 535 16.30 -12.16 -9.35
CA ASP A 535 16.05 -11.96 -10.80
C ASP A 535 17.33 -11.90 -11.63
N CYS A 536 18.31 -12.75 -11.27
CA CYS A 536 19.62 -12.76 -11.94
C CYS A 536 19.52 -13.05 -13.43
N ASP A 537 18.69 -14.01 -13.85
CA ASP A 537 18.68 -14.48 -15.25
C ASP A 537 18.07 -13.45 -16.21
N ASN A 538 17.02 -12.73 -15.79
CA ASN A 538 16.45 -11.66 -16.60
C ASN A 538 17.38 -10.45 -16.66
N LEU A 539 17.98 -10.07 -15.53
CA LEU A 539 18.97 -9.00 -15.48
C LEU A 539 20.19 -9.33 -16.34
N GLU A 540 20.69 -10.57 -16.27
CA GLU A 540 21.78 -11.03 -17.12
C GLU A 540 21.41 -10.92 -18.59
N ARG A 541 20.21 -11.38 -18.98
CA ARG A 541 19.73 -11.24 -20.35
C ARG A 541 19.72 -9.78 -20.81
N ASP A 542 19.20 -8.86 -20.02
CA ASP A 542 19.09 -7.44 -20.40
C ASP A 542 20.47 -6.75 -20.45
N LEU A 543 21.40 -7.14 -19.56
CA LEU A 543 22.79 -6.68 -19.65
C LEU A 543 23.49 -7.24 -20.90
N ASN A 544 23.16 -8.46 -21.34
CA ASN A 544 23.78 -9.07 -22.51
C ASN A 544 23.19 -8.62 -23.86
N GLN A 545 21.89 -8.28 -23.88
CA GLN A 545 21.14 -8.01 -25.11
C GLN A 545 20.73 -6.55 -25.27
N GLY A 546 20.71 -5.78 -24.17
CA GLY A 546 20.16 -4.44 -24.10
C GLY A 546 18.75 -4.39 -23.50
N PHE A 547 18.34 -3.19 -23.07
CA PHE A 547 17.09 -2.93 -22.37
C PHE A 547 15.98 -2.46 -23.33
N PRO A 548 14.74 -2.96 -23.20
CA PRO A 548 13.64 -2.54 -24.06
C PRO A 548 13.24 -1.08 -23.77
N LEU A 549 13.15 -0.27 -24.83
CA LEU A 549 12.68 1.12 -24.74
C LEU A 549 11.16 1.25 -24.93
N ILE A 550 10.56 0.31 -25.66
CA ILE A 550 9.13 0.24 -25.99
C ILE A 550 8.59 -1.16 -25.67
N GLY A 551 7.26 -1.28 -25.58
CA GLY A 551 6.59 -2.55 -25.32
C GLY A 551 6.54 -2.95 -23.84
N GLN A 552 6.52 -4.24 -23.56
CA GLN A 552 6.37 -4.73 -22.20
C GLN A 552 7.68 -4.57 -21.41
N LEU A 553 7.63 -3.72 -20.38
CA LEU A 553 8.68 -3.64 -19.38
C LEU A 553 8.47 -4.73 -18.33
N ARG A 554 9.56 -5.39 -17.96
CA ARG A 554 9.53 -6.50 -17.00
C ARG A 554 9.42 -5.97 -15.58
N ARG A 555 8.88 -6.81 -14.70
CA ARG A 555 8.86 -6.53 -13.27
C ARG A 555 10.28 -6.60 -12.72
N SER A 556 10.60 -5.70 -11.80
CA SER A 556 11.87 -5.69 -11.09
C SER A 556 11.66 -6.07 -9.62
N PRO A 557 12.48 -6.95 -9.04
CA PRO A 557 12.38 -7.28 -7.62
C PRO A 557 12.44 -6.01 -6.75
N GLY A 558 11.51 -5.90 -5.80
CA GLY A 558 11.43 -4.74 -4.91
C GLY A 558 10.76 -3.50 -5.50
N TRP A 559 10.17 -3.58 -6.69
CA TRP A 559 9.37 -2.49 -7.22
C TRP A 559 7.92 -2.63 -6.78
N HIS A 560 7.24 -1.51 -6.58
CA HIS A 560 5.84 -1.53 -6.15
C HIS A 560 4.93 -1.88 -7.32
N ALA A 561 4.03 -2.85 -7.12
CA ALA A 561 2.94 -3.04 -8.06
C ALA A 561 2.19 -1.71 -8.28
N ARG A 562 1.88 -1.40 -9.54
CA ARG A 562 1.07 -0.23 -9.86
C ARG A 562 -0.35 -0.43 -9.34
N THR A 563 -0.98 0.67 -8.94
CA THR A 563 -2.41 0.70 -8.54
C THR A 563 -3.24 1.59 -9.44
N ASP A 564 -2.62 2.09 -10.51
CA ASP A 564 -3.17 2.96 -11.55
C ASP A 564 -3.14 2.21 -12.89
N ASP A 565 -3.93 2.68 -13.84
CA ASP A 565 -4.21 2.06 -15.13
C ASP A 565 -3.38 2.68 -16.29
N TRP A 566 -2.39 3.53 -16.00
CA TRP A 566 -1.70 4.35 -17.02
C TRP A 566 -1.01 3.54 -18.12
N TYR A 567 -0.63 2.29 -17.85
CA TYR A 567 0.10 1.41 -18.77
C TYR A 567 -0.65 0.09 -19.06
N ASP A 568 -1.95 0.04 -18.79
CA ASP A 568 -2.78 -1.16 -19.00
C ASP A 568 -3.24 -1.31 -20.46
N HIS A 569 -3.15 -0.24 -21.25
CA HIS A 569 -3.65 -0.16 -22.62
C HIS A 569 -2.58 0.37 -23.60
N PRO A 570 -1.46 -0.36 -23.78
CA PRO A 570 -0.42 0.04 -24.72
C PRO A 570 -0.95 0.04 -26.16
N ILE A 571 -0.50 1.00 -26.98
CA ILE A 571 -0.81 1.03 -28.41
C ILE A 571 0.04 0.00 -29.19
N SER A 572 -0.48 -0.47 -30.32
CA SER A 572 0.29 -1.35 -31.21
C SER A 572 1.48 -0.63 -31.84
N GLU A 573 2.51 -1.38 -32.22
CA GLU A 573 3.70 -0.85 -32.90
C GLU A 573 3.34 -0.15 -34.23
N GLU A 574 2.36 -0.66 -34.97
CA GLU A 574 1.84 -0.02 -36.18
C GLU A 574 1.21 1.37 -35.89
N THR A 575 0.38 1.45 -34.85
CA THR A 575 -0.22 2.71 -34.39
C THR A 575 0.87 3.70 -33.95
N PHE A 576 1.85 3.20 -33.20
CA PHE A 576 3.00 3.98 -32.76
C PHE A 576 3.82 4.52 -33.94
N ALA A 577 4.11 3.69 -34.94
CA ALA A 577 4.85 4.09 -36.13
C ALA A 577 4.17 5.26 -36.86
N ALA A 578 2.85 5.17 -37.06
CA ALA A 578 2.07 6.22 -37.71
C ALA A 578 2.09 7.54 -36.91
N LEU A 579 1.85 7.46 -35.59
CA LEU A 579 1.84 8.64 -34.71
C LEU A 579 3.22 9.28 -34.58
N ASN A 580 4.28 8.48 -34.46
CA ASN A 580 5.65 8.97 -34.38
C ASN A 580 6.07 9.70 -35.66
N GLN A 581 5.81 9.11 -36.84
CA GLN A 581 6.09 9.77 -38.13
C GLN A 581 5.29 11.06 -38.31
N GLN A 582 4.01 11.06 -37.94
CA GLN A 582 3.17 12.26 -37.98
C GLN A 582 3.73 13.37 -37.07
N HIS A 583 4.13 13.02 -35.84
CA HIS A 583 4.73 13.96 -34.89
C HIS A 583 6.03 14.57 -35.45
N ILE A 584 6.91 13.75 -36.03
CA ILE A 584 8.17 14.20 -36.64
C ILE A 584 7.91 15.18 -37.79
N ARG A 585 7.02 14.84 -38.73
CA ARG A 585 6.63 15.72 -39.84
C ARG A 585 6.07 17.05 -39.36
N GLN A 586 5.23 17.03 -38.32
CA GLN A 586 4.65 18.25 -37.75
C GLN A 586 5.74 19.15 -37.15
N ARG A 587 6.64 18.61 -36.33
CA ARG A 587 7.75 19.38 -35.73
C ARG A 587 8.75 19.87 -36.77
N ALA A 588 8.97 19.11 -37.85
CA ALA A 588 9.87 19.49 -38.94
C ALA A 588 9.33 20.71 -39.73
N ARG A 589 8.00 20.90 -39.81
CA ARG A 589 7.38 22.08 -40.44
C ARG A 589 7.53 23.37 -39.65
N THR A 590 7.71 23.28 -38.33
CA THR A 590 7.90 24.42 -37.43
C THR A 590 9.16 24.20 -36.57
N PRO A 591 10.35 24.22 -37.17
CA PRO A 591 11.58 23.88 -36.46
C PRO A 591 11.87 24.94 -35.40
N ARG A 592 12.04 24.49 -34.16
CA ARG A 592 12.41 25.35 -33.03
C ARG A 592 13.59 24.72 -32.32
N ALA A 593 14.76 25.35 -32.44
CA ALA A 593 15.93 24.92 -31.69
C ALA A 593 15.72 25.18 -30.19
N ASP A 594 16.23 24.26 -29.38
CA ASP A 594 16.27 24.43 -27.94
C ASP A 594 17.28 25.54 -27.57
N PRO A 595 17.02 26.38 -26.55
CA PRO A 595 17.96 27.42 -26.14
C PRO A 595 19.37 26.91 -25.80
N GLU A 596 19.50 25.65 -25.36
CA GLU A 596 20.78 25.05 -25.00
C GLU A 596 21.32 24.08 -26.07
N TRP A 597 20.93 24.27 -27.34
CA TRP A 597 21.31 23.38 -28.43
C TRP A 597 22.83 23.19 -28.58
N GLN A 598 23.66 24.21 -28.33
CA GLN A 598 25.12 24.08 -28.43
C GLN A 598 25.67 23.08 -27.41
N CYS A 599 25.14 23.12 -26.19
CA CYS A 599 25.56 22.22 -25.12
C CYS A 599 25.14 20.78 -25.44
N MET A 600 23.90 20.59 -25.90
CA MET A 600 23.42 19.28 -26.34
C MET A 600 24.18 18.76 -27.57
N LEU A 601 24.55 19.63 -28.51
CA LEU A 601 25.34 19.23 -29.68
C LEU A 601 26.75 18.78 -29.26
N SER A 602 27.38 19.53 -28.35
CA SER A 602 28.69 19.16 -27.79
C SER A 602 28.64 17.82 -27.06
N GLU A 603 27.57 17.56 -26.29
CA GLU A 603 27.31 16.27 -25.63
C GLU A 603 27.19 15.13 -26.66
N VAL A 604 26.40 15.32 -27.73
CA VAL A 604 26.21 14.34 -28.82
C VAL A 604 27.53 14.05 -29.54
N LEU A 605 28.30 15.08 -29.89
CA LEU A 605 29.60 14.90 -30.55
C LEU A 605 30.58 14.15 -29.67
N LYS A 606 30.57 14.39 -28.35
CA LYS A 606 31.37 13.64 -27.37
C LYS A 606 30.93 12.18 -27.30
N GLU A 607 29.63 11.90 -27.18
CA GLU A 607 29.09 10.53 -27.14
C GLU A 607 29.41 9.77 -28.44
N LYS A 608 29.41 10.45 -29.59
CA LYS A 608 29.83 9.89 -30.88
C LYS A 608 31.32 9.54 -30.88
N ALA A 609 32.18 10.43 -30.39
CA ALA A 609 33.62 10.18 -30.29
C ALA A 609 33.94 9.01 -29.34
N GLU A 610 33.14 8.83 -28.28
CA GLU A 610 33.20 7.70 -27.36
C GLU A 610 32.56 6.41 -27.93
N GLY A 611 31.99 6.44 -29.13
CA GLY A 611 31.33 5.30 -29.78
C GLY A 611 29.99 4.89 -29.15
N ARG A 612 29.41 5.72 -28.28
CA ARG A 612 28.13 5.46 -27.60
C ARG A 612 26.92 5.67 -28.52
N ILE A 613 27.04 6.55 -29.51
CA ILE A 613 26.02 6.81 -30.52
C ILE A 613 26.62 6.81 -31.92
N GLU A 614 25.78 6.55 -32.92
CA GLU A 614 26.14 6.58 -34.34
C GLU A 614 25.42 7.75 -35.05
N GLY A 615 25.98 8.20 -36.17
CA GLY A 615 25.44 9.29 -36.98
C GLY A 615 26.44 10.44 -37.21
N PRO A 616 26.01 11.59 -37.74
CA PRO A 616 24.65 11.88 -38.19
C PRO A 616 24.23 10.99 -39.37
N PHE A 617 22.99 10.52 -39.35
CA PHE A 617 22.41 9.73 -40.42
C PHE A 617 21.67 10.62 -41.43
N ARG A 618 21.52 10.15 -42.67
CA ARG A 618 20.51 10.68 -43.59
C ARG A 618 19.13 10.53 -42.94
N ALA A 619 18.32 11.58 -43.04
CA ALA A 619 16.95 11.54 -42.54
C ALA A 619 16.15 10.49 -43.31
N HIS A 620 15.33 9.71 -42.60
CA HIS A 620 14.44 8.75 -43.25
C HIS A 620 13.46 9.49 -44.18
N ASP A 621 13.19 8.93 -45.36
CA ASP A 621 12.31 9.54 -46.36
C ASP A 621 10.93 9.92 -45.80
N SER A 622 10.43 9.12 -44.86
CA SER A 622 9.12 9.38 -44.24
C SER A 622 9.11 10.60 -43.31
N TRP A 623 10.25 11.16 -42.89
CA TRP A 623 10.30 12.28 -41.94
C TRP A 623 10.11 13.65 -42.60
N GLY A 624 10.35 13.77 -43.91
CA GLY A 624 10.03 14.99 -44.67
C GLY A 624 10.97 16.16 -44.43
N PHE A 625 12.22 15.92 -44.03
CA PHE A 625 13.30 16.91 -43.96
C PHE A 625 14.64 16.27 -44.34
N ASN A 626 15.64 17.08 -44.71
CA ASN A 626 17.01 16.61 -44.93
C ASN A 626 17.84 16.83 -43.66
N ALA A 627 18.55 15.78 -43.21
CA ALA A 627 19.53 15.92 -42.15
C ALA A 627 20.72 16.76 -42.64
N VAL A 628 21.39 17.42 -41.70
CA VAL A 628 22.60 18.21 -41.94
C VAL A 628 23.70 17.69 -41.04
N ASP A 629 24.95 17.81 -41.50
CA ASP A 629 26.10 17.53 -40.64
C ASP A 629 26.25 18.60 -39.55
N ALA A 630 26.88 18.21 -38.44
CA ALA A 630 27.09 19.01 -37.25
C ALA A 630 28.38 19.85 -37.27
N GLY A 631 29.11 19.87 -38.39
CA GLY A 631 30.43 20.51 -38.50
C GLY A 631 30.42 22.04 -38.47
N GLU A 632 31.41 22.62 -37.78
CA GLU A 632 31.88 23.99 -38.03
C GLU A 632 32.36 24.11 -39.49
N ALA A 633 32.32 25.32 -40.02
CA ALA A 633 32.21 25.67 -41.45
C ALA A 633 33.30 25.17 -42.43
N ASP A 634 34.27 24.31 -42.07
CA ASP A 634 35.43 24.04 -42.93
C ASP A 634 35.72 22.56 -43.30
N LEU A 635 34.97 21.56 -42.82
CA LEU A 635 35.04 20.19 -43.36
C LEU A 635 33.69 19.47 -43.26
N PRO A 636 32.98 19.17 -44.37
CA PRO A 636 31.73 18.43 -44.33
C PRO A 636 31.97 16.96 -43.97
N GLY A 637 31.47 16.51 -42.82
CA GLY A 637 31.36 15.11 -42.48
C GLY A 637 30.31 14.40 -43.35
N GLU A 638 30.58 13.15 -43.71
CA GLU A 638 29.66 12.34 -44.53
C GLU A 638 28.47 11.85 -43.69
N LEU A 639 27.24 12.11 -44.16
CA LEU A 639 26.01 11.56 -43.56
C LEU A 639 25.95 10.06 -43.82
N LEU A 640 25.80 9.27 -42.75
CA LEU A 640 25.68 7.81 -42.84
C LEU A 640 24.30 7.41 -43.36
N ASP A 641 24.20 6.29 -44.07
CA ASP A 641 22.90 5.70 -44.39
C ASP A 641 22.30 5.07 -43.15
N MET A 642 20.99 5.23 -42.99
CA MET A 642 20.28 4.67 -41.85
C MET A 642 20.10 3.15 -42.02
N PRO A 643 20.24 2.34 -40.95
CA PRO A 643 19.98 0.91 -41.02
C PRO A 643 18.58 0.58 -41.55
N ALA A 644 18.46 -0.52 -42.30
CA ALA A 644 17.17 -0.99 -42.81
C ALA A 644 16.25 -1.41 -41.65
N GLY A 645 15.00 -0.95 -41.67
CA GLY A 645 14.00 -1.24 -40.63
C GLY A 645 13.18 -0.02 -40.23
N PRO A 646 12.33 -0.14 -39.19
CA PRO A 646 11.60 1.00 -38.64
C PRO A 646 12.58 2.02 -38.03
N ALA A 647 12.28 3.30 -38.22
CA ALA A 647 13.08 4.40 -37.67
C ALA A 647 12.23 5.27 -36.76
N TYR A 648 12.19 4.87 -35.49
CA TYR A 648 11.48 5.62 -34.46
C TYR A 648 12.42 6.63 -33.84
N ALA A 649 12.03 7.91 -33.91
CA ALA A 649 12.85 8.98 -33.39
C ALA A 649 12.12 9.81 -32.34
N ALA A 650 12.90 10.31 -31.39
CA ALA A 650 12.46 11.32 -30.43
C ALA A 650 13.26 12.60 -30.60
N PHE A 651 12.61 13.74 -30.41
CA PHE A 651 13.32 15.01 -30.42
C PHE A 651 14.06 15.24 -29.10
N ALA A 652 15.29 15.72 -29.20
CA ALA A 652 16.05 16.19 -28.05
C ALA A 652 15.51 17.54 -27.53
N PHE A 653 15.56 17.74 -26.22
CA PHE A 653 15.27 18.99 -25.52
C PHE A 653 16.14 19.12 -24.27
N SER A 654 16.40 20.33 -23.78
CA SER A 654 17.23 20.52 -22.60
C SER A 654 16.43 20.56 -21.30
N VAL A 655 17.03 20.02 -20.23
CA VAL A 655 16.63 20.25 -18.85
C VAL A 655 17.76 21.02 -18.17
N VAL A 656 17.51 22.28 -17.85
CA VAL A 656 18.47 23.17 -17.20
C VAL A 656 18.24 23.17 -15.70
N GLN A 657 19.28 22.89 -14.94
CA GLN A 657 19.31 22.88 -13.48
C GLN A 657 20.51 23.69 -12.99
N GLU A 658 20.44 24.18 -11.77
CA GLU A 658 21.64 24.69 -11.09
C GLU A 658 22.35 23.51 -10.41
N GLY A 659 23.64 23.34 -10.70
CA GLY A 659 24.49 22.36 -10.05
C GLY A 659 24.74 22.71 -8.59
N SER A 660 25.15 21.73 -7.79
CA SER A 660 25.54 21.96 -6.39
C SER A 660 26.76 22.88 -6.24
N ASP A 661 27.50 23.10 -7.33
CA ASP A 661 28.61 24.04 -7.47
C ASP A 661 28.16 25.45 -7.91
N GLY A 662 26.86 25.70 -8.00
CA GLY A 662 26.27 26.96 -8.48
C GLY A 662 26.37 27.15 -10.00
N ARG A 663 26.88 26.16 -10.74
CA ARG A 663 27.04 26.27 -12.20
C ARG A 663 25.79 25.77 -12.93
N LYS A 664 25.50 26.37 -14.07
CA LYS A 664 24.41 25.93 -14.96
C LYS A 664 24.70 24.52 -15.48
N LYS A 665 23.83 23.56 -15.15
CA LYS A 665 23.87 22.16 -15.57
C LYS A 665 22.77 21.92 -16.60
N VAL A 666 23.16 21.66 -17.85
CA VAL A 666 22.25 21.33 -18.95
C VAL A 666 22.26 19.82 -19.17
N ARG A 667 21.09 19.20 -19.32
CA ARG A 667 20.95 17.77 -19.67
C ARG A 667 20.10 17.60 -20.93
N ARG A 668 20.59 16.91 -21.95
CA ARG A 668 19.86 16.61 -23.21
C ARG A 668 18.84 15.49 -23.05
N CYS A 669 17.54 15.70 -22.94
CA CYS A 669 16.55 14.61 -22.85
C CYS A 669 15.85 14.31 -24.18
N GLU A 670 15.46 13.06 -24.40
CA GLU A 670 14.62 12.61 -25.50
C GLU A 670 13.12 12.67 -25.11
N ASP A 671 12.28 13.34 -25.90
CA ASP A 671 10.85 13.46 -25.59
C ASP A 671 10.05 12.21 -25.98
N TYR A 672 10.26 11.11 -25.25
CA TYR A 672 9.55 9.84 -25.44
C TYR A 672 8.04 9.93 -25.19
N ARG A 673 7.58 10.96 -24.46
CA ARG A 673 6.16 11.18 -24.21
C ARG A 673 5.45 11.71 -25.45
N ARG A 674 5.90 12.83 -26.02
CA ARG A 674 5.27 13.43 -27.20
C ARG A 674 5.61 12.70 -28.48
N SER A 675 6.74 11.99 -28.50
CA SER A 675 7.11 11.10 -29.60
C SER A 675 6.41 9.73 -29.51
N HIS A 676 5.44 9.55 -28.60
CA HIS A 676 4.59 8.37 -28.43
C HIS A 676 5.29 7.06 -28.02
N HIS A 677 6.58 7.07 -27.70
CA HIS A 677 7.30 5.87 -27.25
C HIS A 677 6.68 5.35 -25.94
N ASN A 678 6.38 6.25 -24.99
CA ASN A 678 5.76 5.87 -23.72
C ASN A 678 4.36 5.26 -23.87
N SER A 679 3.65 5.53 -24.98
CA SER A 679 2.32 4.97 -25.23
C SER A 679 2.34 3.49 -25.58
N THR A 680 3.50 2.95 -25.95
CA THR A 680 3.70 1.52 -26.23
C THR A 680 4.00 0.71 -24.97
N ILE A 681 4.33 1.40 -23.86
CA ILE A 681 4.85 0.75 -22.66
C ILE A 681 3.71 0.04 -21.92
N SER A 682 3.94 -1.21 -21.57
CA SER A 682 3.19 -1.89 -20.50
C SER A 682 4.11 -2.12 -19.32
N ALA A 683 3.73 -1.63 -18.13
CA ALA A 683 4.52 -1.75 -16.92
C ALA A 683 3.61 -2.14 -15.75
N ALA A 684 3.96 -3.22 -15.06
CA ALA A 684 3.14 -3.76 -13.97
C ALA A 684 3.56 -3.26 -12.58
N ASP A 685 4.75 -2.67 -12.47
CA ASP A 685 5.30 -2.10 -11.26
C ASP A 685 5.91 -0.71 -11.52
N LYS A 686 6.44 -0.10 -10.46
CA LYS A 686 7.12 1.19 -10.51
C LYS A 686 8.30 1.20 -9.55
N PRO A 687 9.43 1.83 -9.94
CA PRO A 687 10.55 1.98 -9.04
C PRO A 687 10.11 2.82 -7.85
N PRO A 688 10.60 2.49 -6.65
CA PRO A 688 10.45 3.43 -5.57
C PRO A 688 11.37 4.63 -5.76
N HIS A 689 10.92 5.78 -5.26
CA HIS A 689 11.74 6.99 -5.21
C HIS A 689 11.82 7.46 -3.77
N ASP A 690 13.03 7.40 -3.21
CA ASP A 690 13.31 8.02 -1.93
C ASP A 690 13.26 9.54 -2.05
N SER A 691 12.79 10.19 -0.99
CA SER A 691 12.85 11.63 -0.84
C SER A 691 13.93 12.00 0.18
N VAL A 692 14.21 13.30 0.32
CA VAL A 692 15.09 13.82 1.37
C VAL A 692 14.64 13.34 2.77
N GLU A 693 13.33 13.11 2.95
CA GLU A 693 12.78 12.57 4.20
C GLU A 693 13.31 11.17 4.53
N SER A 694 13.44 10.28 3.53
CA SER A 694 14.03 8.95 3.72
C SER A 694 15.43 9.05 4.32
N TYR A 695 16.26 9.95 3.79
CA TYR A 695 17.64 10.14 4.24
C TYR A 695 17.73 10.78 5.63
N VAL A 696 16.87 11.77 5.91
CA VAL A 696 16.76 12.36 7.25
C VAL A 696 16.36 11.31 8.28
N ARG A 697 15.44 10.40 7.95
CA ARG A 697 15.06 9.29 8.83
C ARG A 697 16.22 8.33 9.10
N VAL A 698 17.02 7.98 8.09
CA VAL A 698 18.21 7.14 8.28
C VAL A 698 19.23 7.83 9.20
N LEU A 699 19.50 9.13 8.97
CA LEU A 699 20.39 9.92 9.84
C LEU A 699 19.87 9.98 11.28
N LEU A 700 18.58 10.25 11.46
CA LEU A 700 17.96 10.26 12.78
C LEU A 700 18.06 8.89 13.44
N ALA A 701 17.82 7.79 12.73
CA ALA A 701 17.94 6.45 13.29
C ALA A 701 19.35 6.15 13.84
N TRP A 702 20.41 6.57 13.13
CA TRP A 702 21.78 6.50 13.64
C TRP A 702 22.00 7.41 14.84
N ALA A 703 21.48 8.64 14.80
CA ALA A 703 21.60 9.59 15.90
C ALA A 703 20.91 9.07 17.19
N PHE A 704 19.77 8.38 17.08
CA PHE A 704 19.10 7.70 18.20
C PHE A 704 19.93 6.54 18.80
N LEU A 705 20.90 6.00 18.07
CA LEU A 705 21.89 5.05 18.57
C LEU A 705 23.14 5.73 19.12
N GLY A 706 23.18 7.07 19.17
CA GLY A 706 24.35 7.85 19.58
C GLY A 706 25.45 7.92 18.52
N ILE A 707 25.14 7.58 17.26
CA ILE A 707 26.11 7.51 16.17
C ILE A 707 25.93 8.69 15.23
N VAL A 708 27.01 9.45 15.02
CA VAL A 708 27.07 10.47 13.98
C VAL A 708 27.33 9.77 12.65
N ALA A 709 26.36 9.84 11.74
CA ALA A 709 26.44 9.17 10.44
C ALA A 709 26.43 10.17 9.29
N GLN A 710 27.00 9.75 8.17
CA GLN A 710 26.81 10.38 6.86
C GLN A 710 26.07 9.40 5.96
N VAL A 711 25.00 9.86 5.33
CA VAL A 711 24.22 9.06 4.37
C VAL A 711 24.53 9.57 2.98
N TRP A 712 24.92 8.65 2.11
CA TRP A 712 25.23 8.92 0.72
C TRP A 712 24.08 8.42 -0.13
N CYS A 713 23.71 9.19 -1.14
CA CYS A 713 22.63 8.85 -2.06
C CYS A 713 23.22 8.69 -3.45
N GLN A 714 22.64 7.79 -4.25
CA GLN A 714 23.02 7.69 -5.65
C GLN A 714 22.37 8.85 -6.42
N ASP A 715 23.17 9.78 -6.94
CA ASP A 715 22.69 10.68 -7.98
C ASP A 715 22.45 9.83 -9.22
N LEU A 716 21.21 9.79 -9.73
CA LEU A 716 20.83 9.11 -10.97
C LEU A 716 21.38 9.87 -12.19
N MET A 717 22.63 10.34 -12.11
CA MET A 717 23.37 11.02 -13.16
C MET A 717 23.41 10.13 -14.40
N ALA A 718 22.65 10.49 -15.43
CA ALA A 718 22.61 9.82 -16.72
C ALA A 718 22.36 8.30 -16.67
N ALA A 719 21.81 7.76 -15.57
CA ALA A 719 21.69 6.32 -15.35
C ALA A 719 20.89 5.60 -16.47
N TYR A 720 19.99 6.31 -17.15
CA TYR A 720 19.18 5.78 -18.25
C TYR A 720 19.87 5.81 -19.62
N ARG A 721 21.05 6.43 -19.77
CA ARG A 721 21.80 6.53 -21.04
C ARG A 721 23.09 5.72 -21.09
N GLN A 722 23.45 5.09 -19.98
CA GLN A 722 24.67 4.29 -19.87
C GLN A 722 24.43 2.80 -20.19
N TYR A 723 23.17 2.38 -20.27
CA TYR A 723 22.81 1.01 -20.61
C TYR A 723 22.44 0.89 -22.09
N PRO A 724 22.84 -0.21 -22.75
CA PRO A 724 22.52 -0.43 -24.14
C PRO A 724 21.02 -0.66 -24.32
N VAL A 725 20.46 -0.17 -25.43
CA VAL A 725 19.07 -0.46 -25.82
C VAL A 725 19.00 -1.81 -26.52
N LEU A 726 17.90 -2.55 -26.32
CA LEU A 726 17.66 -3.85 -26.96
C LEU A 726 17.59 -3.75 -28.50
N ALA A 727 17.05 -2.63 -29.00
CA ALA A 727 16.92 -2.37 -30.43
C ALA A 727 17.26 -0.91 -30.73
N VAL A 728 18.35 -0.70 -31.47
CA VAL A 728 18.84 0.64 -31.87
C VAL A 728 17.79 1.39 -32.69
N ALA A 729 16.98 0.67 -33.48
CA ALA A 729 15.87 1.20 -34.27
C ALA A 729 14.82 1.98 -33.46
N HIS A 730 14.73 1.73 -32.15
CA HIS A 730 13.79 2.40 -31.25
C HIS A 730 14.35 3.71 -30.66
N ALA A 731 15.63 4.00 -30.86
CA ALA A 731 16.36 5.03 -30.11
C ALA A 731 16.97 6.13 -31.00
N PHE A 732 16.44 6.36 -32.21
CA PHE A 732 16.91 7.51 -33.00
C PHE A 732 16.60 8.82 -32.30
N MET A 733 17.50 9.80 -32.44
CA MET A 733 17.37 11.11 -31.81
C MET A 733 17.50 12.20 -32.87
N ILE A 734 16.59 13.18 -32.82
CA ILE A 734 16.63 14.37 -33.69
C ILE A 734 16.98 15.58 -32.83
N LEU A 735 18.15 16.19 -33.09
CA LEU A 735 18.57 17.46 -32.52
C LEU A 735 18.29 18.59 -33.53
N GLN A 736 17.49 19.58 -33.13
CA GLN A 736 17.18 20.74 -33.97
C GLN A 736 18.22 21.85 -33.75
N LEU A 737 18.88 22.28 -34.82
CA LEU A 737 19.82 23.40 -34.84
C LEU A 737 19.11 24.68 -35.31
N PRO A 738 19.49 25.88 -34.83
CA PRO A 738 18.81 27.13 -35.17
C PRO A 738 19.02 27.56 -36.63
N ARG A 739 18.04 28.28 -37.18
CA ARG A 739 18.14 29.05 -38.44
C ARG A 739 17.72 30.51 -38.25
N GLY A 740 18.29 31.17 -37.24
CA GLY A 740 17.93 32.54 -36.83
C GLY A 740 17.50 32.61 -35.36
N SER A 741 17.66 33.79 -34.76
CA SER A 741 17.48 34.03 -33.33
C SER A 741 16.00 33.93 -32.93
N ASP A 742 15.68 33.06 -31.98
CA ASP A 742 14.33 32.92 -31.48
C ASP A 742 14.23 33.08 -29.95
N GLN A 743 13.09 33.63 -29.57
CA GLN A 743 12.78 34.31 -28.31
C GLN A 743 12.81 33.43 -27.05
N ALA A 744 13.18 34.09 -25.95
CA ALA A 744 13.11 33.56 -24.59
C ALA A 744 11.66 33.21 -24.19
N THR A 745 11.45 31.98 -23.76
CA THR A 745 10.19 31.53 -23.17
C THR A 745 10.09 32.04 -21.72
N SER A 746 9.00 32.72 -21.38
CA SER A 746 8.76 33.18 -20.01
C SER A 746 8.11 32.07 -19.16
N LEU A 747 8.58 31.93 -17.91
CA LEU A 747 7.94 31.04 -16.95
C LEU A 747 6.50 31.48 -16.68
N ASN A 748 5.58 30.52 -16.55
CA ASN A 748 4.22 30.84 -16.11
C ASN A 748 4.23 31.36 -14.67
N GLN A 749 3.21 32.13 -14.30
CA GLN A 749 3.14 32.84 -13.02
C GLN A 749 3.26 31.91 -11.81
N GLY A 750 2.65 30.71 -11.86
CA GLY A 750 2.70 29.75 -10.77
C GLY A 750 4.10 29.18 -10.53
N LEU A 751 4.82 28.84 -11.60
CA LEU A 751 6.21 28.36 -11.50
C LEU A 751 7.14 29.46 -10.99
N ARG A 752 6.96 30.70 -11.49
CA ARG A 752 7.72 31.87 -11.03
C ARG A 752 7.50 32.10 -9.53
N GLY A 753 6.24 32.06 -9.07
CA GLY A 753 5.90 32.22 -7.66
C GLY A 753 6.50 31.12 -6.77
N ALA A 754 6.44 29.86 -7.19
CA ALA A 754 7.03 28.75 -6.45
C ALA A 754 8.56 28.87 -6.33
N ILE A 755 9.25 29.26 -7.42
CA ILE A 755 10.70 29.47 -7.41
C ILE A 755 11.07 30.64 -6.50
N HIS A 756 10.36 31.78 -6.57
CA HIS A 756 10.61 32.89 -5.65
C HIS A 756 10.41 32.50 -4.19
N CYS A 757 9.34 31.75 -3.89
CA CYS A 757 9.12 31.25 -2.54
C CYS A 757 10.26 30.36 -2.06
N LEU A 758 10.71 29.42 -2.90
CA LEU A 758 11.81 28.52 -2.59
C LEU A 758 13.13 29.29 -2.35
N LEU A 759 13.47 30.25 -3.22
CA LEU A 759 14.64 31.11 -3.04
C LEU A 759 14.56 31.92 -1.74
N ALA A 760 13.39 32.49 -1.44
CA ALA A 760 13.16 33.25 -0.22
C ALA A 760 13.25 32.38 1.05
N LEU A 761 12.78 31.14 1.01
CA LEU A 761 12.91 30.18 2.10
C LEU A 761 14.36 29.74 2.29
N LEU A 762 15.07 29.43 1.21
CA LEU A 762 16.47 29.01 1.24
C LEU A 762 17.39 30.11 1.78
N ALA A 763 17.15 31.37 1.40
CA ALA A 763 17.89 32.51 1.94
C ALA A 763 17.73 32.69 3.46
N ARG A 764 16.64 32.19 4.04
CA ARG A 764 16.35 32.24 5.49
C ARG A 764 16.64 30.94 6.22
N ALA A 765 16.91 29.86 5.50
CA ALA A 765 17.08 28.54 6.07
C ALA A 765 18.37 28.51 6.91
N GLN A 766 18.21 28.50 8.24
CA GLN A 766 19.30 28.25 9.17
C GLN A 766 19.42 26.76 9.50
N PRO A 767 20.62 26.27 9.89
CA PRO A 767 20.77 24.92 10.41
C PRO A 767 19.77 24.61 11.53
N ARG A 768 18.99 23.54 11.33
CA ARG A 768 17.97 23.08 12.27
C ARG A 768 18.57 22.07 13.25
N ARG A 769 18.15 22.11 14.52
CA ARG A 769 18.60 21.16 15.56
C ARG A 769 17.43 20.29 15.99
N ILE A 770 17.63 18.98 15.97
CA ILE A 770 16.68 17.98 16.47
C ILE A 770 17.33 17.28 17.67
N PRO A 771 16.78 17.41 18.88
CA PRO A 771 17.32 16.73 20.06
C PRO A 771 17.05 15.23 19.99
N VAL A 772 18.04 14.40 20.33
CA VAL A 772 17.94 12.94 20.42
C VAL A 772 18.29 12.51 21.86
N GLY A 773 17.36 11.88 22.59
CA GLY A 773 17.59 11.43 23.99
C GLY A 773 16.31 11.27 24.83
N MET A 774 16.39 10.56 25.97
CA MET A 774 15.27 10.42 26.91
C MET A 774 15.05 11.74 27.66
N GLY A 775 13.93 12.40 27.37
CA GLY A 775 13.58 13.74 27.80
C GLY A 775 13.11 14.62 26.63
N ALA A 776 12.31 14.05 25.73
CA ALA A 776 11.90 14.70 24.48
C ALA A 776 11.21 16.04 24.78
N GLN A 777 11.53 17.05 23.97
CA GLN A 777 10.88 18.36 24.07
C GLN A 777 9.35 18.21 24.01
N PHE A 778 8.67 19.01 24.83
CA PHE A 778 7.21 19.08 24.84
C PHE A 778 6.69 19.37 23.43
N THR A 779 5.82 18.50 22.92
CA THR A 779 5.19 18.68 21.61
C THR A 779 3.92 19.48 21.79
N SER A 780 3.86 20.67 21.18
CA SER A 780 2.63 21.48 21.23
C SER A 780 1.56 20.87 20.32
N VAL A 781 0.30 20.95 20.72
CA VAL A 781 -0.83 20.36 20.01
C VAL A 781 -1.74 21.48 19.53
N VAL A 782 -2.10 21.46 18.25
CA VAL A 782 -2.91 22.50 17.61
C VAL A 782 -4.10 21.84 16.92
N TYR A 783 -5.32 22.16 17.35
CA TYR A 783 -6.55 21.83 16.65
C TYR A 783 -7.11 23.10 16.03
N ALA A 784 -7.47 23.05 14.75
CA ALA A 784 -8.20 24.14 14.12
C ALA A 784 -9.30 23.58 13.22
N ASP A 785 -10.39 24.33 13.12
CA ASP A 785 -11.53 24.04 12.26
C ASP A 785 -12.07 25.32 11.63
N ALA A 786 -12.75 25.19 10.49
CA ALA A 786 -13.46 26.28 9.86
C ALA A 786 -14.74 25.80 9.16
N PHE A 787 -15.74 26.67 9.09
CA PHE A 787 -17.01 26.39 8.44
C PHE A 787 -17.55 27.57 7.65
N PHE A 788 -18.51 27.31 6.76
CA PHE A 788 -19.38 28.33 6.20
C PHE A 788 -20.82 27.81 6.00
N ARG A 789 -21.80 28.71 6.02
CA ARG A 789 -23.22 28.40 5.79
C ARG A 789 -23.75 29.12 4.56
N MET A 790 -24.66 28.46 3.85
CA MET A 790 -25.49 29.06 2.80
C MET A 790 -26.96 28.76 3.10
N GLY A 791 -27.70 29.76 3.58
CA GLY A 791 -29.05 29.55 4.13
C GLY A 791 -29.01 28.67 5.38
N GLU A 792 -29.91 27.69 5.49
CA GLU A 792 -29.96 26.74 6.61
C GLU A 792 -28.93 25.59 6.50
N GLN A 793 -28.19 25.50 5.38
CA GLN A 793 -27.27 24.38 5.13
C GLN A 793 -25.81 24.77 5.39
N THR A 794 -25.13 23.92 6.18
CA THR A 794 -23.68 23.99 6.42
C THR A 794 -22.95 23.17 5.35
N TRP A 795 -21.92 23.74 4.73
CA TRP A 795 -21.19 23.11 3.63
C TRP A 795 -19.76 22.75 4.05
N LYS A 796 -19.32 21.54 3.68
CA LYS A 796 -17.95 21.04 3.87
C LYS A 796 -17.29 20.72 2.53
N VAL A 797 -15.96 20.66 2.50
CA VAL A 797 -15.18 20.21 1.33
C VAL A 797 -15.55 18.76 1.01
N GLY A 798 -16.30 18.56 -0.07
CA GLY A 798 -16.76 17.23 -0.51
C GLY A 798 -18.25 17.13 -0.85
N HIS A 799 -19.07 18.13 -0.52
CA HIS A 799 -20.47 18.17 -0.97
C HIS A 799 -20.58 18.34 -2.50
N ALA A 800 -21.49 17.60 -3.14
CA ALA A 800 -21.68 17.63 -4.59
C ALA A 800 -22.13 19.03 -5.09
N LYS A 801 -21.56 19.46 -6.22
CA LYS A 801 -21.71 20.74 -6.94
C LYS A 801 -22.88 21.64 -6.48
N VAL A 802 -22.54 22.73 -5.78
CA VAL A 802 -23.37 23.93 -5.70
C VAL A 802 -23.46 24.53 -7.11
N ARG A 803 -24.66 24.60 -7.70
CA ARG A 803 -24.85 24.93 -9.13
C ARG A 803 -24.62 26.40 -9.51
N HIS A 804 -24.42 27.32 -8.56
CA HIS A 804 -24.27 28.76 -8.86
C HIS A 804 -23.23 29.43 -7.95
N TRP A 805 -21.97 29.49 -8.38
CA TRP A 805 -20.89 30.16 -7.63
C TRP A 805 -20.41 31.42 -8.38
N SER A 806 -20.61 32.60 -7.79
CA SER A 806 -20.00 33.86 -8.24
C SER A 806 -19.29 34.54 -7.05
N ARG A 807 -18.45 35.57 -7.29
CA ARG A 807 -17.66 36.22 -6.21
C ARG A 807 -18.52 37.00 -5.20
N ARG A 808 -19.65 37.57 -5.65
CA ARG A 808 -20.55 38.41 -4.83
C ARG A 808 -21.34 37.64 -3.74
N PRO A 809 -21.82 36.41 -3.98
CA PRO A 809 -22.44 35.57 -2.95
C PRO A 809 -21.53 35.22 -1.77
N VAL A 810 -20.23 34.98 -2.01
CA VAL A 810 -19.31 34.44 -0.97
C VAL A 810 -19.10 35.43 0.18
N THR A 811 -19.06 36.74 -0.11
CA THR A 811 -18.94 37.80 0.89
C THR A 811 -20.19 37.96 1.76
N GLN A 812 -21.30 37.33 1.38
CA GLN A 812 -22.58 37.35 2.11
C GLN A 812 -22.83 36.06 2.90
N LEU A 813 -21.89 35.10 2.86
CA LEU A 813 -22.02 33.83 3.57
C LEU A 813 -21.51 33.96 5.00
N GLU A 814 -22.28 33.43 5.95
CA GLU A 814 -21.82 33.27 7.33
C GLU A 814 -20.64 32.28 7.32
N ASN A 815 -19.57 32.65 8.04
CA ASN A 815 -18.37 31.85 8.16
C ASN A 815 -17.86 31.85 9.58
N GLY A 816 -17.00 30.89 9.91
CA GLY A 816 -16.30 30.90 11.18
C GLY A 816 -15.02 30.08 11.12
N TRP A 817 -14.11 30.46 12.01
CA TRP A 817 -12.88 29.75 12.30
C TRP A 817 -12.80 29.54 13.82
N GLY A 818 -12.15 28.47 14.24
CA GLY A 818 -11.88 28.23 15.65
C GLY A 818 -10.66 27.34 15.85
N PHE A 819 -10.02 27.50 17.00
CA PHE A 819 -8.86 26.70 17.38
C PHE A 819 -8.82 26.38 18.87
N LEU A 820 -8.09 25.31 19.18
CA LEU A 820 -7.63 24.93 20.52
C LEU A 820 -6.15 24.60 20.44
N VAL A 821 -5.32 25.24 21.25
CA VAL A 821 -3.87 25.07 21.26
C VAL A 821 -3.40 24.71 22.66
N HIS A 822 -2.70 23.59 22.78
CA HIS A 822 -2.07 23.16 24.02
C HIS A 822 -0.55 23.31 23.92
N THR A 823 0.01 24.03 24.90
CA THR A 823 1.45 24.31 25.01
C THR A 823 1.93 23.97 26.42
N ALA A 824 3.24 24.04 26.66
CA ALA A 824 3.79 23.93 28.01
C ALA A 824 3.25 25.01 28.97
N SER A 825 2.75 26.13 28.43
CA SER A 825 2.14 27.25 29.16
C SER A 825 0.64 27.07 29.43
N GLY A 826 0.06 25.92 29.06
CA GLY A 826 -1.37 25.63 29.18
C GLY A 826 -2.13 25.69 27.85
N THR A 827 -3.46 25.67 27.96
CA THR A 827 -4.39 25.61 26.81
C THR A 827 -4.94 27.01 26.50
N THR A 828 -5.04 27.34 25.22
CA THR A 828 -5.74 28.52 24.72
C THR A 828 -6.75 28.15 23.64
N ALA A 829 -7.75 28.98 23.46
CA ALA A 829 -8.77 28.80 22.45
C ALA A 829 -9.13 30.14 21.81
N GLY A 830 -9.65 30.11 20.59
CA GLY A 830 -10.13 31.30 19.91
C GLY A 830 -11.15 30.94 18.84
N HIS A 831 -12.08 31.85 18.59
CA HIS A 831 -13.03 31.72 17.49
C HIS A 831 -13.40 33.09 16.94
N GLY A 832 -13.94 33.12 15.73
CA GLY A 832 -14.38 34.35 15.10
C GLY A 832 -14.77 34.13 13.65
N GLN A 833 -14.89 35.24 12.90
CA GLN A 833 -15.17 35.22 11.47
C GLN A 833 -14.04 35.92 10.72
N ALA A 834 -13.81 35.54 9.45
CA ALA A 834 -12.95 36.28 8.56
C ALA A 834 -13.75 37.44 7.91
N PRO A 835 -13.17 38.65 7.78
CA PRO A 835 -13.87 39.78 7.17
C PRO A 835 -14.21 39.53 5.69
N PRO A 836 -15.39 39.97 5.20
CA PRO A 836 -15.85 39.76 3.82
C PRO A 836 -14.85 40.23 2.74
N GLU A 837 -14.16 41.34 2.99
CA GLU A 837 -13.16 41.93 2.09
C GLU A 837 -11.92 41.04 1.92
N VAL A 838 -11.49 40.35 2.99
CA VAL A 838 -10.39 39.38 2.95
C VAL A 838 -10.83 38.16 2.16
N ILE A 839 -12.01 37.64 2.49
CA ILE A 839 -12.62 36.48 1.83
C ILE A 839 -12.71 36.67 0.32
N ALA A 840 -13.11 37.85 -0.13
CA ALA A 840 -13.26 38.18 -1.55
C ALA A 840 -11.96 37.91 -2.34
N LYS A 841 -10.79 38.17 -1.75
CA LYS A 841 -9.48 37.96 -2.39
C LYS A 841 -9.12 36.49 -2.59
N PHE A 842 -9.57 35.60 -1.69
CA PHE A 842 -9.26 34.17 -1.74
C PHE A 842 -10.40 33.29 -2.28
N SER A 843 -11.39 33.87 -2.98
CA SER A 843 -12.68 33.22 -3.29
C SER A 843 -12.81 32.58 -4.69
N SER A 844 -11.72 32.20 -5.37
CA SER A 844 -11.80 31.63 -6.72
C SER A 844 -12.50 30.24 -6.73
N ARG A 845 -13.79 30.21 -7.12
CA ARG A 845 -14.78 29.10 -7.29
C ARG A 845 -14.90 27.97 -6.23
N LYS A 846 -13.82 27.58 -5.54
CA LYS A 846 -13.71 26.54 -4.49
C LYS A 846 -12.62 26.85 -3.44
N ALA A 847 -11.82 27.89 -3.64
CA ALA A 847 -10.68 28.28 -2.80
C ALA A 847 -11.07 28.85 -1.43
N TYR A 848 -12.33 29.25 -1.24
CA TYR A 848 -12.76 29.97 -0.04
C TYR A 848 -12.63 29.16 1.26
N ILE A 849 -13.25 27.98 1.31
CA ILE A 849 -13.16 27.08 2.48
C ILE A 849 -11.72 26.67 2.77
N PHE A 850 -10.94 26.50 1.71
CA PHE A 850 -9.54 26.17 1.82
C PHE A 850 -8.73 27.30 2.46
N PHE A 851 -8.98 28.54 2.08
CA PHE A 851 -8.43 29.72 2.76
C PHE A 851 -8.80 29.73 4.24
N LEU A 852 -10.07 29.50 4.58
CA LEU A 852 -10.52 29.52 5.97
C LEU A 852 -9.79 28.47 6.83
N GLU A 853 -9.61 27.26 6.32
CA GLU A 853 -8.88 26.18 7.01
C GLU A 853 -7.40 26.54 7.24
N VAL A 854 -6.72 27.06 6.22
CA VAL A 854 -5.32 27.51 6.33
C VAL A 854 -5.21 28.69 7.29
N ASN A 855 -6.15 29.64 7.22
CA ASN A 855 -6.20 30.81 8.08
C ASN A 855 -6.44 30.43 9.55
N ALA A 856 -7.33 29.46 9.83
CA ALA A 856 -7.58 29.00 11.19
C ALA A 856 -6.32 28.42 11.84
N GLN A 857 -5.55 27.61 11.10
CA GLN A 857 -4.26 27.08 11.56
C GLN A 857 -3.23 28.19 11.77
N LEU A 858 -3.14 29.14 10.83
CA LEU A 858 -2.22 30.27 10.92
C LEU A 858 -2.52 31.17 12.13
N LEU A 859 -3.80 31.48 12.39
CA LEU A 859 -4.23 32.24 13.56
C LEU A 859 -3.89 31.51 14.85
N ALA A 860 -4.18 30.21 14.93
CA ALA A 860 -3.85 29.38 16.10
C ALA A 860 -2.37 29.46 16.44
N LEU A 861 -1.50 29.36 15.44
CA LEU A 861 -0.04 29.40 15.61
C LEU A 861 0.47 30.81 15.93
N LEU A 862 0.04 31.85 15.20
CA LEU A 862 0.51 33.22 15.41
C LEU A 862 0.07 33.80 16.75
N ALA A 863 -1.18 33.52 17.14
CA ALA A 863 -1.72 33.96 18.42
C ALA A 863 -1.04 33.27 19.61
N ASN A 864 -0.44 32.09 19.40
CA ASN A 864 0.29 31.34 20.42
C ASN A 864 1.81 31.28 20.20
N ARG A 865 2.35 32.12 19.31
CA ARG A 865 3.73 31.98 18.82
C ARG A 865 4.82 32.03 19.90
N SER A 866 4.54 32.72 21.01
CA SER A 866 5.46 32.84 22.14
C SER A 866 5.47 31.61 23.05
N SER A 867 4.44 30.76 22.98
CA SER A 867 4.27 29.57 23.83
C SER A 867 4.37 28.26 23.05
N VAL A 868 4.09 28.26 21.74
CA VAL A 868 4.26 27.09 20.88
C VAL A 868 5.74 26.75 20.76
N GLY A 869 6.08 25.51 21.15
CA GLY A 869 7.43 24.98 21.06
C GLY A 869 7.90 24.80 19.61
N ALA A 870 9.20 24.53 19.44
CA ALA A 870 9.78 24.26 18.12
C ALA A 870 9.14 23.05 17.41
N PHE A 871 8.62 22.08 18.17
CA PHE A 871 7.98 20.87 17.67
C PHE A 871 6.49 20.90 18.01
N TRP A 872 5.64 20.83 16.98
CA TRP A 872 4.20 20.85 17.18
C TRP A 872 3.45 20.01 16.15
N VAL A 873 2.28 19.50 16.54
CA VAL A 873 1.38 18.72 15.69
C VAL A 873 0.06 19.46 15.50
N GLY A 874 -0.30 19.73 14.25
CA GLY A 874 -1.57 20.32 13.85
C GLY A 874 -2.56 19.26 13.35
N PHE A 875 -3.76 19.23 13.92
CA PHE A 875 -4.86 18.36 13.51
C PHE A 875 -5.80 19.08 12.55
N ILE A 876 -6.07 18.45 11.40
CA ILE A 876 -6.90 18.99 10.33
C ILE A 876 -7.89 17.92 9.88
N ASP A 877 -9.17 18.25 9.79
CA ASP A 877 -10.20 17.29 9.38
C ASP A 877 -10.39 17.15 7.86
N ASN A 878 -9.84 18.10 7.10
CA ASN A 878 -9.80 18.10 5.65
C ASN A 878 -8.46 17.58 5.10
N THR A 879 -8.53 16.52 4.30
CA THR A 879 -7.38 15.92 3.61
C THR A 879 -6.74 16.83 2.55
N ALA A 880 -7.53 17.68 1.88
CA ALA A 880 -7.03 18.64 0.90
C ALA A 880 -6.25 19.78 1.56
N GLY A 881 -6.79 20.37 2.64
CA GLY A 881 -6.10 21.39 3.45
C GLY A 881 -4.80 20.84 4.04
N ARG A 882 -4.86 19.64 4.66
CA ARG A 882 -3.67 18.92 5.15
C ARG A 882 -2.62 18.75 4.06
N SER A 883 -3.01 18.25 2.89
CA SER A 883 -2.07 17.99 1.79
C SER A 883 -1.38 19.26 1.32
N ALA A 884 -2.05 20.41 1.37
CA ALA A 884 -1.47 21.63 0.85
C ALA A 884 -0.62 22.40 1.84
N LEU A 885 -1.00 22.41 3.12
CA LEU A 885 -0.12 22.85 4.19
C LEU A 885 1.17 22.03 4.17
N SER A 886 1.06 20.70 4.05
CA SER A 886 2.21 19.79 3.99
C SER A 886 3.08 19.97 2.74
N LYS A 887 2.47 20.18 1.56
CA LYS A 887 3.21 20.34 0.28
C LYS A 887 3.66 21.77 0.00
N GLY A 888 3.06 22.76 0.68
CA GLY A 888 3.29 24.18 0.42
C GLY A 888 2.76 24.70 -0.92
N PHE A 889 1.85 23.99 -1.61
CA PHE A 889 1.37 24.37 -2.94
C PHE A 889 -0.08 23.96 -3.24
N THR A 890 -0.75 24.80 -4.04
CA THR A 890 -2.08 24.60 -4.64
C THR A 890 -2.15 25.17 -6.06
N SER A 891 -3.27 24.94 -6.75
CA SER A 891 -3.52 25.58 -8.05
C SER A 891 -3.93 27.06 -7.97
N ASP A 892 -4.19 27.61 -6.77
CA ASP A 892 -4.64 28.99 -6.57
C ASP A 892 -3.47 29.91 -6.16
N ALA A 893 -3.29 31.02 -6.88
CA ALA A 893 -2.15 31.91 -6.69
C ALA A 893 -2.16 32.63 -5.34
N SER A 894 -3.32 33.14 -4.91
CA SER A 894 -3.44 33.88 -3.65
C SER A 894 -3.22 32.95 -2.46
N ILE A 895 -3.74 31.72 -2.52
CA ILE A 895 -3.46 30.69 -1.51
C ILE A 895 -1.98 30.32 -1.49
N ASN A 896 -1.30 30.25 -2.65
CA ASN A 896 0.13 29.97 -2.69
C ASN A 896 0.96 31.07 -2.01
N ASN A 897 0.55 32.34 -2.12
CA ASN A 897 1.20 33.42 -1.37
C ASN A 897 1.03 33.21 0.14
N LEU A 898 -0.17 32.82 0.58
CA LEU A 898 -0.45 32.52 1.99
C LEU A 898 0.36 31.34 2.52
N LEU A 899 0.47 30.26 1.74
CA LEU A 899 1.31 29.11 2.08
C LEU A 899 2.79 29.48 2.12
N CYS A 900 3.25 30.35 1.20
CA CYS A 900 4.61 30.85 1.23
C CYS A 900 4.91 31.67 2.49
N PHE A 901 3.98 32.54 2.88
CA PHE A 901 4.06 33.27 4.14
C PHE A 901 4.11 32.32 5.35
N PHE A 902 3.22 31.33 5.41
CA PHE A 902 3.22 30.33 6.48
C PHE A 902 4.57 29.59 6.60
N TRP A 903 5.13 29.11 5.49
CA TRP A 903 6.41 28.41 5.51
C TRP A 903 7.59 29.35 5.80
N SER A 904 7.51 30.62 5.39
CA SER A 904 8.52 31.65 5.72
C SER A 904 8.50 31.98 7.21
N LEU A 905 7.32 32.02 7.81
CA LEU A 905 7.14 32.16 9.26
C LEU A 905 7.70 30.94 10.01
N CYS A 906 7.42 29.72 9.54
CA CYS A 906 8.02 28.50 10.11
C CYS A 906 9.55 28.48 9.97
N ALA A 907 10.07 29.06 8.87
CA ALA A 907 11.50 29.23 8.65
C ALA A 907 12.13 30.12 9.74
N GLU A 908 11.55 31.31 9.94
CA GLU A 908 11.97 32.34 10.89
C GLU A 908 11.87 31.86 12.35
N LEU A 909 10.74 31.27 12.74
CA LEU A 909 10.47 30.81 14.10
C LEU A 909 11.11 29.46 14.43
N LYS A 910 11.85 28.87 13.49
CA LYS A 910 12.51 27.56 13.64
C LYS A 910 11.54 26.44 14.02
N TRP A 911 10.30 26.53 13.56
CA TRP A 911 9.28 25.52 13.76
C TRP A 911 9.45 24.29 12.86
N PHE A 912 9.18 23.13 13.42
CA PHE A 912 8.98 21.86 12.75
C PHE A 912 7.48 21.57 12.76
N ALA A 913 6.82 21.95 11.68
CA ALA A 913 5.40 21.74 11.49
C ALA A 913 5.13 20.28 11.10
N HIS A 914 4.24 19.60 11.83
CA HIS A 914 3.70 18.29 11.44
C HIS A 914 2.17 18.33 11.43
N PHE A 915 1.56 17.78 10.38
CA PHE A 915 0.10 17.82 10.23
C PHE A 915 -0.51 16.41 10.17
N GLU A 916 -1.46 16.17 11.07
CA GLU A 916 -2.25 14.93 11.12
C GLU A 916 -3.70 15.15 10.71
N TRP A 917 -4.27 14.09 10.13
CA TRP A 917 -5.70 14.09 9.83
C TRP A 917 -6.49 13.66 11.07
N VAL A 918 -7.61 14.33 11.35
CA VAL A 918 -8.57 13.94 12.38
C VAL A 918 -9.96 13.81 11.78
N ALA A 919 -10.77 12.85 12.22
CA ALA A 919 -12.15 12.80 11.75
C ALA A 919 -12.93 14.01 12.30
N SER A 920 -13.80 14.66 11.49
CA SER A 920 -14.51 15.88 11.94
C SER A 920 -15.27 15.72 13.27
N HIS A 921 -15.85 14.54 13.54
CA HIS A 921 -16.57 14.27 14.81
C HIS A 921 -15.64 14.08 16.02
N LEU A 922 -14.33 13.90 15.80
CA LEU A 922 -13.29 13.83 16.82
C LEU A 922 -12.50 15.14 16.90
N ASN A 923 -12.75 16.11 16.02
CA ASN A 923 -12.08 17.40 16.03
C ASN A 923 -12.67 18.29 17.14
N ILE A 924 -11.93 18.46 18.24
CA ILE A 924 -12.39 19.24 19.40
C ILE A 924 -12.57 20.73 19.10
N SER A 925 -11.99 21.26 18.01
CA SER A 925 -12.23 22.64 17.59
C SER A 925 -13.47 22.84 16.71
N ASP A 926 -14.18 21.79 16.31
CA ASP A 926 -15.41 21.90 15.49
C ASP A 926 -16.55 22.65 16.22
N PRO A 927 -16.83 22.40 17.52
CA PRO A 927 -17.76 23.24 18.27
C PRO A 927 -17.26 24.69 18.42
N VAL A 928 -15.97 24.85 18.72
CA VAL A 928 -15.34 26.16 18.96
C VAL A 928 -15.44 27.06 17.73
N SER A 929 -15.20 26.52 16.53
CA SER A 929 -15.28 27.30 15.29
C SER A 929 -16.67 27.89 15.06
N ARG A 930 -17.73 27.24 15.57
CA ARG A 930 -19.14 27.66 15.52
C ARG A 930 -19.58 28.55 16.67
N GLY A 931 -18.65 28.96 17.54
CA GLY A 931 -18.92 29.77 18.72
C GLY A 931 -19.44 28.99 19.93
N ASP A 932 -19.43 27.65 19.88
CA ASP A 932 -19.73 26.82 21.05
C ASP A 932 -18.46 26.64 21.89
N VAL A 933 -18.37 27.41 22.97
CA VAL A 933 -17.25 27.41 23.92
C VAL A 933 -17.45 26.43 25.08
N SER A 934 -18.42 25.51 25.01
CA SER A 934 -18.65 24.51 26.07
C SER A 934 -17.42 23.62 26.33
N VAL A 935 -16.59 23.40 25.32
CA VAL A 935 -15.36 22.60 25.43
C VAL A 935 -14.18 23.35 26.06
N THR A 936 -14.22 24.69 26.13
CA THR A 936 -13.06 25.48 26.57
C THR A 936 -12.97 25.57 28.10
N GLN A 937 -14.11 25.64 28.80
CA GLN A 937 -14.17 25.71 30.26
C GLN A 937 -13.56 24.48 30.96
N PRO A 938 -13.91 23.22 30.61
CA PRO A 938 -13.32 22.04 31.24
C PRO A 938 -11.81 21.91 31.00
N LEU A 939 -11.31 22.49 29.90
CA LEU A 939 -9.90 22.52 29.55
C LEU A 939 -9.12 23.65 30.23
N GLY A 940 -9.80 24.52 30.99
CA GLY A 940 -9.19 25.73 31.56
C GLY A 940 -8.57 26.63 30.48
N ALA A 941 -9.13 26.63 29.27
CA ALA A 941 -8.53 27.31 28.14
C ALA A 941 -8.73 28.83 28.23
N ARG A 942 -7.65 29.59 28.08
CA ARG A 942 -7.72 31.06 27.99
C ARG A 942 -8.23 31.47 26.61
N MET A 943 -9.20 32.38 26.56
CA MET A 943 -9.91 32.73 25.33
C MET A 943 -9.26 33.91 24.64
N LEU A 944 -9.03 33.83 23.33
CA LEU A 944 -8.54 34.94 22.53
C LEU A 944 -9.61 36.05 22.52
N SER A 945 -9.23 37.25 22.97
CA SER A 945 -10.16 38.38 23.08
C SER A 945 -10.55 38.98 21.72
N GLY A 946 -9.72 38.78 20.70
CA GLY A 946 -9.97 39.23 19.33
C GLY A 946 -8.75 39.08 18.42
N VAL A 947 -8.97 39.17 17.11
CA VAL A 947 -7.90 39.20 16.11
C VAL A 947 -7.61 40.66 15.75
N PRO A 948 -6.35 41.13 15.87
CA PRO A 948 -6.00 42.51 15.53
C PRO A 948 -6.30 42.85 14.05
N ASP A 949 -6.84 44.03 13.77
CA ASP A 949 -7.14 44.46 12.38
C ASP A 949 -5.91 44.44 11.46
N ALA A 950 -4.73 44.71 12.01
CA ALA A 950 -3.46 44.63 11.29
C ALA A 950 -3.19 43.23 10.69
N TYR A 951 -3.70 42.15 11.31
CA TYR A 951 -3.61 40.80 10.76
C TYR A 951 -4.39 40.68 9.44
N TRP A 952 -5.61 41.22 9.39
CA TRP A 952 -6.46 41.16 8.21
C TRP A 952 -5.90 42.04 7.07
N GLN A 953 -5.34 43.20 7.41
CA GLN A 953 -4.65 44.07 6.43
C GLN A 953 -3.42 43.38 5.82
N MET A 954 -2.65 42.65 6.64
CA MET A 954 -1.54 41.85 6.17
C MET A 954 -2.00 40.75 5.18
N LEU A 955 -3.09 40.03 5.49
CA LEU A 955 -3.63 39.00 4.59
C LEU A 955 -4.12 39.56 3.25
N LEU A 956 -4.72 40.75 3.24
CA LEU A 956 -5.12 41.44 2.00
C LEU A 956 -3.92 41.71 1.09
N ARG A 957 -2.79 42.15 1.66
CA ARG A 957 -1.56 42.39 0.89
C ARG A 957 -0.92 41.08 0.42
N ILE A 958 -0.87 40.06 1.29
CA ILE A 958 -0.37 38.72 0.94
C ILE A 958 -1.13 38.13 -0.25
N ALA A 959 -2.45 38.35 -0.33
CA ALA A 959 -3.27 37.77 -1.41
C ALA A 959 -2.80 38.13 -2.83
N ASP A 960 -2.17 39.30 -2.98
CA ASP A 960 -1.76 39.85 -4.28
C ASP A 960 -0.22 39.97 -4.43
N ASP A 961 0.55 39.95 -3.34
CA ASP A 961 1.99 40.22 -3.33
C ASP A 961 2.82 39.08 -2.71
N MET A 962 3.43 38.27 -3.58
CA MET A 962 4.33 37.17 -3.19
C MET A 962 5.64 37.66 -2.55
N GLN A 963 6.15 38.82 -2.96
CA GLN A 963 7.41 39.35 -2.44
C GLN A 963 7.23 39.83 -1.00
N TYR A 964 6.11 40.50 -0.73
CA TYR A 964 5.70 40.82 0.64
C TYR A 964 5.46 39.55 1.47
N ALA A 965 4.68 38.59 0.94
CA ALA A 965 4.34 37.35 1.64
C ALA A 965 5.56 36.53 2.07
N SER A 966 6.56 36.43 1.18
CA SER A 966 7.82 35.71 1.45
C SER A 966 8.85 36.55 2.20
N GLY A 967 8.52 37.78 2.59
CA GLY A 967 9.46 38.77 3.12
C GLY A 967 8.93 39.52 4.33
N GLU A 968 8.62 40.81 4.13
CA GLU A 968 8.22 41.74 5.19
C GLU A 968 7.00 41.27 5.98
N ALA A 969 6.10 40.49 5.37
CA ALA A 969 4.93 39.94 6.05
C ALA A 969 5.30 39.15 7.31
N VAL A 970 6.44 38.44 7.31
CA VAL A 970 6.92 37.70 8.50
C VAL A 970 7.21 38.66 9.64
N GLN A 971 7.89 39.77 9.36
CA GLN A 971 8.23 40.77 10.38
C GLN A 971 6.99 41.49 10.91
N ASP A 972 6.04 41.81 10.02
CA ASP A 972 4.77 42.42 10.42
C ASP A 972 3.95 41.45 11.29
N ALA A 973 3.93 40.16 10.95
CA ALA A 973 3.27 39.14 11.75
C ALA A 973 3.87 38.99 13.15
N LEU A 974 5.20 39.11 13.28
CA LEU A 974 5.89 39.03 14.58
C LEU A 974 5.58 40.24 15.48
N ARG A 975 5.19 41.39 14.90
CA ARG A 975 4.78 42.60 15.63
C ARG A 975 3.33 42.55 16.12
N LEU A 976 2.49 41.62 15.63
CA LEU A 976 1.10 41.50 16.05
C LEU A 976 0.98 41.12 17.53
N VAL A 977 0.17 41.86 18.28
CA VAL A 977 -0.10 41.55 19.70
C VAL A 977 -1.47 40.91 19.82
N PHE A 978 -1.52 39.71 20.41
CA PHE A 978 -2.76 38.98 20.68
C PHE A 978 -3.03 38.98 22.18
N HIS A 979 -4.28 39.23 22.57
CA HIS A 979 -4.70 39.30 23.97
C HIS A 979 -5.61 38.10 24.29
N TYR A 980 -5.39 37.52 25.47
CA TYR A 980 -6.20 36.42 26.00
C TYR A 980 -6.88 36.85 27.30
N SER A 981 -8.14 36.48 27.45
CA SER A 981 -8.95 36.61 28.67
C SER A 981 -9.01 35.31 29.45
#